data_AF-W0DSQ8-F1
#
_entry.id   AF-W0DSQ8-F1
#
_cell.length_a   1.000
_cell.length_b   1.000
_cell.length_c   1.000
_cell.angle_alpha   90.00
_cell.angle_beta   90.00
_cell.angle_gamma   90.00
#
_symmetry.space_group_name_H-M   'P 1'
#
loop_
_entity.id
_entity.type
_entity.pdbx_description
1 polymer ?
#
loop_
_entity_poly.entity_id
_entity_poly.type
_entity_poly.pdbx_seq_one_letter_code
_entity_poly.pdbx_strand_id
1 'polypeptide(L)'
;MSSILLHDPIPASPHLERLHLFPGRHLGEDEFDRLQAYADARLEPLLAGYPPGILHGLEVAADRVPDGIDPLHPYRLGDGCSVAPGMAVAGNGRAVGVYYPLYQHWNSLIETHLAETETSDAGGIYFLILRRAPFHIDADPDVDPCQRTELDPNRDSRRVVLGALALRRVALPSGVAAGASQEQAENAVAAYCADGEFLGDLGHAVPLGLLAVEETAEGPRPRWFSATVGRYLAQPDSGYRVLHSQVTEAFRRLVTRARRAGELSGDPEFDLLAYLEEHLLLDYLPAAGQLPLALLQDAASVTPRVAFLPSHLRIDAVAVPDTAVDELIDRHLPRRVVDLRRPAGEHLRLLLAVPERHYRPEMLDIPQTDGRLEQDVYRYFMRAHDSWLAWRRQFGRLYSVQEEAGAALTPEQLRALSLPQPVPPPAVPSTVFEAIVERARSELESPLPHPYDRALPEPPERYQQWFDDGAPPAASEPEDDGLVIQYAIGQVELEALDNRIRILQTRLNKTQDYLLLQRQQLDSQTVSLAALAGGVAGDGSGLQLARWMPYTRLNPLPLAAEAVAEAAEREQPSPPEEDATPLRSSSASREALFTTLSMTAADTTHRVAMTQPLIPTQISSLARKTISTTAQSQRFSVLKPATRSAVEFGINKARLEQMTTPARNPVAPPAFQAETPRVGVLSHIHPEFNEYKKAYDDMEALLANLDGLFDRKETRAIKRRLQRIRDRVGLEHPTQMEENLPCGDSTAELVQHRYQQLFKAGQILTQQIAIIEARFDTLERDLNARLRDRQDLQQRLVKLAAMIVQERQELDVLDGRRLERLGDYAVTQRLLDEDWRRTYLRNQERTRLLTTGLSGLYYVRVNSAGVSLPLADPLTLRHGSARDIVPGCPADAEYELPDSLAAFFDTVREVPVADWAALAPVLPRLANAVRVEQAAELRQLRLARLGQPTPNQSTRLPLQQAMSNLNRQNLAVLGTLASQEPPLRTASLSAFNRGNARVLSLQDLLTGSAGRPRYDANQLQTRLEQCIGCLVEHLERLAPSLRLEWSQLAEDDRLPLPGTGRWPGLDRAEQDDFNTVRTIVELIDWWFRQLVPDASGAGRSALRNMIRAAVIHSALGDPAGILHGEVQVPPRRLVVGEPMRLSLNKPPPPGTLLQLLDRSQQVVGLLSVADADQRGVVANLVQVDRPGIPVGSGFTVVASKLTKGLGR
;
A
#
# COMPACT_ATOMS: atom_id res chain seq x y z
N MET A 1 89.62 -2.02 14.61
CA MET A 1 89.80 -2.84 13.40
C MET A 1 88.73 -2.46 12.40
N SER A 2 89.11 -1.84 11.27
CA SER A 2 88.21 -1.13 10.34
C SER A 2 87.98 -1.83 8.99
N SER A 3 88.42 -3.08 8.81
CA SER A 3 88.23 -3.84 7.56
C SER A 3 88.30 -5.35 7.78
N ILE A 4 87.58 -6.13 6.94
CA ILE A 4 87.42 -7.59 7.07
C ILE A 4 87.66 -8.30 5.72
N LEU A 5 88.37 -9.43 5.78
CA LEU A 5 88.83 -10.27 4.66
C LEU A 5 87.67 -11.00 3.97
N LEU A 6 87.58 -10.91 2.63
CA LEU A 6 86.53 -11.60 1.85
C LEU A 6 86.83 -13.08 1.54
N HIS A 7 88.02 -13.59 1.91
CA HIS A 7 88.43 -14.98 1.67
C HIS A 7 89.26 -15.51 2.85
N ASP A 8 88.89 -16.70 3.35
CA ASP A 8 89.83 -17.53 4.11
C ASP A 8 90.91 -18.05 3.16
N PRO A 9 92.19 -18.13 3.60
CA PRO A 9 93.23 -18.75 2.80
C PRO A 9 92.90 -20.24 2.60
N ILE A 10 92.50 -20.60 1.38
CA ILE A 10 92.39 -22.02 0.99
C ILE A 10 93.82 -22.53 0.78
N PRO A 11 94.31 -23.52 1.55
CA PRO A 11 95.54 -24.19 1.20
C PRO A 11 95.35 -24.88 -0.15
N ALA A 12 96.19 -24.53 -1.13
CA ALA A 12 96.18 -25.19 -2.43
C ALA A 12 96.31 -26.71 -2.26
N SER A 13 95.50 -27.46 -3.01
CA SER A 13 95.52 -28.92 -3.05
C SER A 13 96.96 -29.47 -3.15
N PRO A 14 97.31 -30.53 -2.41
CA PRO A 14 98.64 -31.15 -2.45
C PRO A 14 99.00 -31.81 -3.79
N HIS A 15 98.19 -31.67 -4.84
CA HIS A 15 98.41 -32.28 -6.15
C HIS A 15 98.67 -31.28 -7.29
N LEU A 16 98.92 -30.01 -6.98
CA LEU A 16 99.48 -29.07 -7.95
C LEU A 16 100.97 -28.86 -7.66
N GLU A 17 101.81 -29.67 -8.30
CA GLU A 17 103.27 -29.47 -8.30
C GLU A 17 103.62 -28.18 -9.06
N ARG A 18 103.87 -27.11 -8.30
CA ARG A 18 104.82 -26.06 -8.68
C ARG A 18 105.77 -25.82 -7.51
N LEU A 19 107.06 -26.02 -7.78
CA LEU A 19 108.17 -25.66 -6.89
C LEU A 19 108.20 -24.14 -6.68
N HIS A 20 108.06 -23.69 -5.43
CA HIS A 20 108.35 -22.32 -5.01
C HIS A 20 109.52 -22.33 -4.02
N LEU A 21 110.57 -21.55 -4.33
CA LEU A 21 111.90 -21.59 -3.68
C LEU A 21 112.20 -20.41 -2.72
N PHE A 22 111.20 -19.70 -2.19
CA PHE A 22 111.42 -18.64 -1.19
C PHE A 22 110.29 -18.56 -0.14
N PRO A 23 110.60 -18.31 1.14
CA PRO A 23 109.61 -17.96 2.16
C PRO A 23 109.13 -16.51 1.94
N GLY A 24 107.82 -16.26 2.03
CA GLY A 24 107.23 -14.91 1.90
C GLY A 24 106.62 -14.54 0.54
N ARG A 25 106.28 -15.50 -0.33
CA ARG A 25 105.52 -15.18 -1.57
C ARG A 25 104.02 -15.11 -1.32
N HIS A 26 103.60 -13.90 -0.96
CA HIS A 26 102.32 -13.32 -1.37
C HIS A 26 102.13 -13.48 -2.88
N LEU A 27 100.88 -13.54 -3.31
CA LEU A 27 100.51 -13.40 -4.73
C LEU A 27 101.16 -12.11 -5.27
N GLY A 28 101.92 -12.21 -6.35
CA GLY A 28 102.34 -11.00 -7.08
C GLY A 28 101.12 -10.20 -7.53
N GLU A 29 101.24 -8.90 -7.77
CA GLU A 29 100.08 -8.06 -8.19
C GLU A 29 99.33 -8.68 -9.37
N ASP A 30 100.06 -9.16 -10.38
CA ASP A 30 99.50 -9.87 -11.54
C ASP A 30 98.79 -11.18 -11.18
N GLU A 31 99.29 -11.93 -10.19
CA GLU A 31 98.70 -13.20 -9.74
C GLU A 31 97.47 -12.97 -8.87
N PHE A 32 97.50 -11.92 -8.05
CA PHE A 32 96.36 -11.44 -7.26
C PHE A 32 95.23 -10.97 -8.18
N ASP A 33 95.54 -10.15 -9.18
CA ASP A 33 94.57 -9.67 -10.17
C ASP A 33 93.98 -10.84 -10.98
N ARG A 34 94.78 -11.86 -11.31
CA ARG A 34 94.29 -13.10 -11.96
C ARG A 34 93.36 -13.92 -11.06
N LEU A 35 93.69 -14.10 -9.78
CA LEU A 35 92.81 -14.81 -8.85
C LEU A 35 91.51 -14.03 -8.62
N GLN A 36 91.59 -12.71 -8.53
CA GLN A 36 90.41 -11.87 -8.38
C GLN A 36 89.53 -11.91 -9.64
N ALA A 37 90.14 -11.86 -10.83
CA ALA A 37 89.43 -12.03 -12.09
C ALA A 37 88.80 -13.42 -12.22
N TYR A 38 89.49 -14.47 -11.75
CA TYR A 38 88.95 -15.84 -11.73
C TYR A 38 87.74 -15.97 -10.78
N ALA A 39 87.83 -15.39 -9.57
CA ALA A 39 86.73 -15.40 -8.61
C ALA A 39 85.52 -14.60 -9.14
N ASP A 40 85.77 -13.41 -9.70
CA ASP A 40 84.72 -12.58 -10.30
C ASP A 40 84.04 -13.32 -11.47
N ALA A 41 84.80 -13.94 -12.38
CA ALA A 41 84.27 -14.70 -13.51
C ALA A 41 83.46 -15.95 -13.10
N ARG A 42 83.72 -16.52 -11.93
CA ARG A 42 82.94 -17.65 -11.37
C ARG A 42 81.64 -17.20 -10.72
N LEU A 43 81.63 -16.01 -10.13
CA LEU A 43 80.45 -15.42 -9.48
C LEU A 43 79.53 -14.71 -10.48
N GLU A 44 80.07 -14.21 -11.58
CA GLU A 44 79.33 -13.48 -12.61
C GLU A 44 78.07 -14.21 -13.12
N PRO A 45 78.08 -15.52 -13.47
CA PRO A 45 76.86 -16.22 -13.89
C PRO A 45 75.82 -16.37 -12.77
N LEU A 46 76.25 -16.37 -11.50
CA LEU A 46 75.35 -16.46 -10.34
C LEU A 46 74.71 -15.10 -10.02
N LEU A 47 75.39 -14.01 -10.35
CA LEU A 47 74.94 -12.64 -10.09
C LEU A 47 74.21 -12.01 -11.28
N ALA A 48 74.32 -12.57 -12.49
CA ALA A 48 73.74 -12.03 -13.72
C ALA A 48 72.20 -11.82 -13.68
N GLY A 49 71.49 -12.49 -12.76
CA GLY A 49 70.06 -12.32 -12.56
C GLY A 49 69.64 -11.30 -11.50
N TYR A 50 70.60 -10.69 -10.78
CA TYR A 50 70.32 -9.76 -9.68
C TYR A 50 70.69 -8.31 -10.07
N PRO A 51 69.81 -7.33 -9.82
CA PRO A 51 70.18 -5.92 -9.95
C PRO A 51 71.16 -5.50 -8.83
N PRO A 52 71.91 -4.41 -9.00
CA PRO A 52 72.75 -3.84 -7.94
C PRO A 52 71.95 -3.59 -6.65
N GLY A 53 72.51 -3.97 -5.51
CA GLY A 53 71.84 -3.85 -4.20
C GLY A 53 72.23 -4.96 -3.22
N ILE A 54 71.64 -4.91 -2.03
CA ILE A 54 71.91 -5.84 -0.92
C ILE A 54 71.12 -7.14 -1.11
N LEU A 55 71.80 -8.29 -1.03
CA LEU A 55 71.18 -9.62 -1.11
C LEU A 55 70.63 -10.05 0.26
N HIS A 56 71.43 -9.94 1.31
CA HIS A 56 71.04 -10.22 2.69
C HIS A 56 72.02 -9.58 3.68
N GLY A 57 71.59 -9.34 4.92
CA GLY A 57 72.43 -8.80 6.00
C GLY A 57 72.82 -7.33 5.77
N LEU A 58 74.03 -6.93 6.19
CA LEU A 58 74.54 -5.55 6.07
C LEU A 58 73.65 -4.49 6.74
N GLU A 59 72.97 -4.87 7.83
CA GLU A 59 72.18 -3.92 8.63
C GLU A 59 73.10 -3.00 9.42
N VAL A 60 72.79 -1.70 9.43
CA VAL A 60 73.59 -0.70 10.15
C VAL A 60 72.90 -0.30 11.44
N ALA A 61 73.53 -0.62 12.56
CA ALA A 61 73.13 -0.13 13.87
C ALA A 61 74.05 1.04 14.27
N ALA A 62 73.49 2.24 14.30
CA ALA A 62 74.18 3.41 14.82
C ALA A 62 74.06 3.49 16.34
N ASP A 63 75.13 3.91 17.01
CA ASP A 63 75.12 4.14 18.44
C ASP A 63 74.13 5.26 18.78
N ARG A 64 73.33 5.09 19.84
CA ARG A 64 72.34 6.07 20.30
C ARG A 64 72.56 6.38 21.77
N VAL A 65 72.71 7.67 22.08
CA VAL A 65 72.94 8.16 23.44
C VAL A 65 71.69 8.92 23.90
N PRO A 66 71.16 8.70 25.12
CA PRO A 66 70.02 9.45 25.62
C PRO A 66 70.30 10.96 25.60
N ASP A 67 69.43 11.75 24.97
CA ASP A 67 69.69 13.18 24.73
C ASP A 67 69.33 14.07 25.92
N GLY A 68 68.46 13.64 26.84
CA GLY A 68 68.16 14.28 28.13
C GLY A 68 67.57 15.72 28.08
N ILE A 69 67.60 16.37 26.93
CA ILE A 69 67.26 17.78 26.70
C ILE A 69 65.94 17.90 25.93
N ASP A 70 65.70 17.05 24.93
CA ASP A 70 64.45 17.02 24.16
C ASP A 70 63.62 15.76 24.49
N PRO A 71 62.47 15.88 25.19
CA PRO A 71 61.60 14.75 25.50
C PRO A 71 60.93 14.14 24.25
N LEU A 72 60.88 14.85 23.12
CA LEU A 72 60.37 14.36 21.83
C LEU A 72 61.44 13.62 21.02
N HIS A 73 62.72 13.92 21.26
CA HIS A 73 63.88 13.24 20.66
C HIS A 73 64.77 12.63 21.76
N PRO A 74 64.37 11.49 22.35
CA PRO A 74 65.04 10.96 23.54
C PRO A 74 66.47 10.45 23.30
N TYR A 75 66.94 10.43 22.06
CA TYR A 75 68.26 9.91 21.69
C TYR A 75 68.93 10.81 20.65
N ARG A 76 70.21 11.12 20.90
CA ARG A 76 71.14 11.67 19.91
C ARG A 76 72.03 10.57 19.33
N LEU A 77 72.64 10.84 18.19
CA LEU A 77 73.60 9.93 17.56
C LEU A 77 74.88 9.85 18.39
N GLY A 78 75.37 8.63 18.66
CA GLY A 78 76.62 8.35 19.36
C GLY A 78 77.84 8.39 18.44
N ASP A 79 78.98 7.88 18.93
CA ASP A 79 80.29 8.11 18.31
C ASP A 79 80.58 7.23 17.07
N GLY A 80 79.82 6.16 16.84
CA GLY A 80 80.02 5.26 15.71
C GLY A 80 78.81 4.47 15.24
N CYS A 81 79.07 3.57 14.29
CA CYS A 81 78.11 2.59 13.80
C CYS A 81 78.72 1.21 13.65
N SER A 82 77.87 0.18 13.75
CA SER A 82 78.20 -1.21 13.45
C SER A 82 77.41 -1.71 12.26
N VAL A 83 78.06 -2.45 11.37
CA VAL A 83 77.45 -3.10 10.20
C VAL A 83 77.45 -4.60 10.40
N ALA A 84 76.28 -5.22 10.36
CA ALA A 84 76.14 -6.66 10.49
C ALA A 84 76.72 -7.40 9.28
N PRO A 85 77.16 -8.66 9.44
CA PRO A 85 77.58 -9.48 8.32
C PRO A 85 76.50 -9.58 7.23
N GLY A 86 76.92 -9.67 5.96
CA GLY A 86 76.03 -9.80 4.82
C GLY A 86 76.73 -9.62 3.48
N MET A 87 75.95 -9.70 2.40
CA MET A 87 76.43 -9.67 1.02
C MET A 87 75.53 -8.82 0.12
N ALA A 88 76.13 -8.22 -0.89
CA ALA A 88 75.49 -7.34 -1.86
C ALA A 88 76.15 -7.44 -3.25
N VAL A 89 75.46 -6.94 -4.27
CA VAL A 89 75.93 -6.76 -5.64
C VAL A 89 76.20 -5.27 -5.85
N ALA A 90 77.45 -4.92 -6.16
CA ALA A 90 77.88 -3.56 -6.44
C ALA A 90 77.33 -3.04 -7.78
N GLY A 91 77.39 -1.72 -8.01
CA GLY A 91 76.93 -1.07 -9.25
C GLY A 91 77.51 -1.66 -10.55
N ASN A 92 78.71 -2.22 -10.49
CA ASN A 92 79.39 -2.91 -11.59
C ASN A 92 79.07 -4.41 -11.70
N GLY A 93 78.10 -4.92 -10.94
CA GLY A 93 77.66 -6.32 -10.97
C GLY A 93 78.51 -7.28 -10.14
N ARG A 94 79.54 -6.82 -9.43
CA ARG A 94 80.43 -7.69 -8.62
C ARG A 94 79.94 -7.85 -7.17
N ALA A 95 80.27 -8.97 -6.54
CA ALA A 95 79.98 -9.18 -5.12
C ALA A 95 80.81 -8.25 -4.21
N VAL A 96 80.15 -7.70 -3.19
CA VAL A 96 80.74 -6.99 -2.05
C VAL A 96 80.02 -7.41 -0.76
N GLY A 97 80.74 -7.57 0.35
CA GLY A 97 80.14 -8.03 1.59
C GLY A 97 81.06 -7.89 2.79
N VAL A 98 80.52 -8.19 3.96
CA VAL A 98 81.25 -8.23 5.23
C VAL A 98 80.89 -9.54 5.93
N TYR A 99 81.88 -10.31 6.39
CA TYR A 99 81.65 -11.61 7.02
C TYR A 99 81.59 -11.56 8.55
N TYR A 100 82.13 -10.50 9.16
CA TYR A 100 82.07 -10.24 10.59
C TYR A 100 81.47 -8.85 10.85
N PRO A 101 80.93 -8.55 12.04
CA PRO A 101 80.43 -7.21 12.33
C PRO A 101 81.54 -6.17 12.21
N LEU A 102 81.31 -5.10 11.43
CA LEU A 102 82.27 -4.02 11.21
C LEU A 102 81.88 -2.78 12.03
N TYR A 103 82.72 -2.35 12.96
CA TYR A 103 82.51 -1.13 13.73
C TYR A 103 83.38 0.03 13.22
N GLN A 104 82.79 1.23 13.09
CA GLN A 104 83.46 2.40 12.56
C GLN A 104 82.98 3.70 13.25
N HIS A 105 83.93 4.57 13.62
CA HIS A 105 83.63 5.90 14.17
C HIS A 105 83.24 6.89 13.07
N TRP A 106 82.27 7.77 13.33
CA TRP A 106 81.80 8.76 12.36
C TRP A 106 82.89 9.77 11.98
N ASN A 107 83.66 10.26 12.95
CA ASN A 107 84.73 11.25 12.70
C ASN A 107 85.79 10.70 11.75
N SER A 108 86.18 9.43 11.91
CA SER A 108 87.16 8.79 11.02
C SER A 108 86.65 8.67 9.58
N LEU A 109 85.34 8.46 9.38
CA LEU A 109 84.73 8.43 8.04
C LEU A 109 84.71 9.82 7.39
N ILE A 110 84.43 10.86 8.18
CA ILE A 110 84.42 12.25 7.70
C ILE A 110 85.85 12.70 7.35
N GLU A 111 86.83 12.44 8.21
CA GLU A 111 88.25 12.75 7.96
C GLU A 111 88.77 12.04 6.70
N THR A 112 88.44 10.76 6.55
CA THR A 112 88.82 9.98 5.35
C THR A 112 88.18 10.58 4.10
N HIS A 113 86.91 11.00 4.17
CA HIS A 113 86.25 11.64 3.04
C HIS A 113 86.92 12.96 2.65
N LEU A 114 87.16 13.85 3.62
CA LEU A 114 87.81 15.15 3.38
C LEU A 114 89.21 14.99 2.79
N ALA A 115 89.96 13.97 3.23
CA ALA A 115 91.27 13.64 2.70
C ALA A 115 91.20 13.09 1.26
N GLU A 116 90.20 12.27 0.92
CA GLU A 116 90.02 11.69 -0.42
C GLU A 116 89.48 12.70 -1.45
N THR A 117 88.67 13.67 -1.03
CA THR A 117 88.05 14.66 -1.94
C THR A 117 88.76 16.02 -1.98
N GLU A 118 89.78 16.23 -1.14
CA GLU A 118 90.52 17.50 -1.01
C GLU A 118 89.61 18.73 -0.74
N THR A 119 88.47 18.52 -0.07
CA THR A 119 87.49 19.56 0.25
C THR A 119 87.56 19.96 1.73
N SER A 120 87.29 21.24 2.03
CA SER A 120 87.25 21.76 3.42
C SER A 120 85.86 21.84 4.03
N ASP A 121 84.80 21.66 3.25
CA ASP A 121 83.39 21.69 3.69
C ASP A 121 82.87 20.26 3.84
N ALA A 122 82.60 19.83 5.07
CA ALA A 122 82.00 18.53 5.36
C ALA A 122 80.47 18.60 5.46
N GLY A 123 79.87 19.80 5.44
CA GLY A 123 78.44 19.99 5.61
C GLY A 123 77.64 19.38 4.46
N GLY A 124 76.65 18.53 4.78
CA GLY A 124 75.75 17.96 3.78
C GLY A 124 75.24 16.57 4.11
N ILE A 125 74.61 15.96 3.10
CA ILE A 125 74.01 14.62 3.19
C ILE A 125 74.86 13.65 2.38
N TYR A 126 75.15 12.48 2.96
CA TYR A 126 76.04 11.46 2.43
C TYR A 126 75.37 10.09 2.45
N PHE A 127 75.56 9.29 1.40
CA PHE A 127 75.36 7.85 1.49
C PHE A 127 76.55 7.22 2.22
N LEU A 128 76.25 6.43 3.26
CA LEU A 128 77.19 5.48 3.81
C LEU A 128 77.25 4.30 2.85
N ILE A 129 78.40 4.11 2.19
CA ILE A 129 78.57 3.06 1.19
C ILE A 129 79.55 1.99 1.69
N LEU A 130 79.27 0.74 1.35
CA LEU A 130 80.25 -0.35 1.43
C LEU A 130 80.92 -0.47 0.06
N ARG A 131 82.19 -0.06 -0.02
CA ARG A 131 82.98 -0.16 -1.25
C ARG A 131 83.93 -1.35 -1.18
N ARG A 132 84.10 -2.01 -2.32
CA ARG A 132 85.13 -3.02 -2.55
C ARG A 132 86.40 -2.33 -3.03
N ALA A 133 87.46 -2.34 -2.23
CA ALA A 133 88.73 -1.71 -2.58
C ALA A 133 89.94 -2.61 -2.23
N PRO A 134 91.06 -2.51 -2.97
CA PRO A 134 92.30 -3.17 -2.60
C PRO A 134 92.96 -2.45 -1.42
N PHE A 135 93.26 -3.19 -0.37
CA PHE A 135 94.00 -2.73 0.81
C PHE A 135 95.31 -3.48 0.94
N HIS A 136 96.29 -2.85 1.57
CA HIS A 136 97.51 -3.51 2.02
C HIS A 136 97.36 -3.78 3.53
N ILE A 137 97.33 -5.05 3.92
CA ILE A 137 97.27 -5.47 5.33
C ILE A 137 98.66 -5.94 5.73
N ASP A 138 99.17 -5.37 6.82
CA ASP A 138 100.41 -5.79 7.47
C ASP A 138 100.13 -6.99 8.40
N ALA A 139 101.00 -7.99 8.42
CA ALA A 139 100.79 -9.23 9.15
C ALA A 139 100.87 -9.10 10.69
N ASP A 140 101.36 -7.98 11.23
CA ASP A 140 101.60 -7.79 12.67
C ASP A 140 100.84 -6.55 13.22
N PRO A 141 99.68 -6.74 13.89
CA PRO A 141 98.79 -5.66 14.30
C PRO A 141 99.22 -4.90 15.58
N ASP A 142 100.24 -5.37 16.31
CA ASP A 142 100.64 -4.83 17.62
C ASP A 142 101.73 -3.73 17.58
N VAL A 143 102.10 -3.24 16.39
CA VAL A 143 103.12 -2.18 16.24
C VAL A 143 102.49 -0.86 15.80
N ASP A 144 102.63 0.15 16.66
CA ASP A 144 102.04 1.48 16.51
C ASP A 144 102.56 2.20 15.23
N PRO A 145 101.68 2.73 14.35
CA PRO A 145 102.04 3.25 13.03
C PRO A 145 102.83 4.59 13.03
N CYS A 146 103.28 5.05 14.21
CA CYS A 146 103.66 6.43 14.46
C CYS A 146 105.12 6.80 14.13
N GLN A 147 105.91 5.98 13.41
CA GLN A 147 107.32 6.32 13.14
C GLN A 147 107.77 6.35 11.67
N ARG A 148 107.01 5.84 10.70
CA ARG A 148 107.34 5.98 9.26
C ARG A 148 106.08 5.98 8.40
N THR A 149 105.98 6.94 7.48
CA THR A 149 104.94 7.00 6.43
C THR A 149 105.32 6.22 5.16
N GLU A 150 106.56 5.70 5.10
CA GLU A 150 107.06 4.89 3.99
C GLU A 150 106.79 3.40 4.22
N LEU A 151 106.33 2.70 3.18
CA LEU A 151 106.13 1.25 3.18
C LEU A 151 107.50 0.56 3.35
N ASP A 152 107.70 -0.23 4.40
CA ASP A 152 108.95 -0.98 4.62
C ASP A 152 109.00 -2.19 3.66
N PRO A 153 109.94 -2.25 2.71
CA PRO A 153 110.03 -3.34 1.73
C PRO A 153 110.37 -4.70 2.35
N ASN A 154 110.80 -4.75 3.62
CA ASN A 154 111.09 -5.99 4.33
C ASN A 154 109.91 -6.47 5.21
N ARG A 155 108.81 -5.70 5.27
CA ARG A 155 107.66 -5.99 6.12
C ARG A 155 106.58 -6.75 5.33
N ASP A 156 105.96 -7.73 5.98
CA ASP A 156 105.05 -8.68 5.35
C ASP A 156 103.68 -8.03 5.08
N SER A 157 103.60 -7.23 4.01
CA SER A 157 102.37 -6.57 3.58
C SER A 157 101.68 -7.36 2.47
N ARG A 158 100.40 -7.68 2.69
CA ARG A 158 99.57 -8.45 1.76
C ARG A 158 98.53 -7.54 1.12
N ARG A 159 98.47 -7.55 -0.22
CA ARG A 159 97.35 -6.93 -0.95
C ARG A 159 96.11 -7.82 -0.86
N VAL A 160 95.00 -7.29 -0.35
CA VAL A 160 93.72 -7.99 -0.22
C VAL A 160 92.58 -7.09 -0.64
N VAL A 161 91.57 -7.66 -1.31
CA VAL A 161 90.32 -6.95 -1.56
C VAL A 161 89.43 -7.05 -0.32
N LEU A 162 89.06 -5.91 0.27
CA LEU A 162 88.20 -5.83 1.43
C LEU A 162 86.97 -4.97 1.13
N GLY A 163 85.89 -5.25 1.86
CA GLY A 163 84.81 -4.29 2.03
C GLY A 163 85.24 -3.22 3.05
N ALA A 164 85.13 -1.95 2.68
CA ALA A 164 85.38 -0.83 3.58
C ALA A 164 84.23 0.18 3.49
N LEU A 165 83.93 0.83 4.62
CA LEU A 165 82.95 1.90 4.69
C LEU A 165 83.55 3.20 4.18
N ALA A 166 82.79 3.93 3.39
CA ALA A 166 83.15 5.26 2.92
C ALA A 166 81.89 6.14 2.83
N LEU A 167 82.10 7.46 2.70
CA LEU A 167 81.02 8.42 2.50
C LEU A 167 81.01 8.92 1.06
N ARG A 168 79.80 8.99 0.49
CA ARG A 168 79.55 9.56 -0.85
C ARG A 168 78.54 10.70 -0.74
N ARG A 169 78.95 11.95 -1.00
CA ARG A 169 78.07 13.12 -0.92
C ARG A 169 76.94 13.01 -1.95
N VAL A 170 75.71 13.31 -1.53
CA VAL A 170 74.53 13.34 -2.40
C VAL A 170 74.46 14.70 -3.10
N ALA A 171 74.39 14.70 -4.43
CA ALA A 171 74.22 15.92 -5.22
C ALA A 171 72.75 16.37 -5.19
N LEU A 172 72.35 17.10 -4.14
CA LEU A 172 71.02 17.70 -4.04
C LEU A 172 71.00 19.11 -4.67
N PRO A 173 69.87 19.53 -5.28
CA PRO A 173 69.69 20.92 -5.68
C PRO A 173 69.76 21.85 -4.46
N SER A 174 70.36 23.03 -4.64
CA SER A 174 70.80 23.96 -3.58
C SER A 174 69.71 24.49 -2.62
N GLY A 175 68.44 24.19 -2.85
CA GLY A 175 67.32 24.55 -1.97
C GLY A 175 66.89 23.48 -0.96
N VAL A 176 67.34 22.22 -1.08
CA VAL A 176 66.85 21.07 -0.27
C VAL A 176 67.68 20.84 1.00
N ALA A 177 68.94 21.24 1.01
CA ALA A 177 69.91 20.83 2.04
C ALA A 177 70.05 21.80 3.24
N ALA A 178 69.66 23.07 3.08
CA ALA A 178 69.83 24.09 4.12
C ALA A 178 68.50 24.37 4.85
N GLY A 179 68.31 23.76 6.02
CA GLY A 179 67.18 24.04 6.92
C GLY A 179 65.99 23.07 6.86
N ALA A 180 66.03 22.03 6.01
CA ALA A 180 65.00 20.99 5.96
C ALA A 180 65.02 20.10 7.23
N SER A 181 63.84 19.61 7.64
CA SER A 181 63.75 18.59 8.69
C SER A 181 64.40 17.26 8.24
N GLN A 182 64.69 16.36 9.19
CA GLN A 182 65.23 15.04 8.85
C GLN A 182 64.31 14.30 7.86
N GLU A 183 63.00 14.33 8.09
CA GLU A 183 62.00 13.63 7.28
C GLU A 183 61.90 14.22 5.86
N GLN A 184 61.95 15.56 5.72
CA GLN A 184 61.97 16.23 4.41
C GLN A 184 63.23 15.87 3.61
N ALA A 185 64.39 15.90 4.25
CA ALA A 185 65.67 15.57 3.62
C ALA A 185 65.72 14.11 3.19
N GLU A 186 65.30 13.18 4.06
CA GLU A 186 65.17 11.75 3.76
C GLU A 186 64.21 11.51 2.58
N ASN A 187 63.05 12.16 2.56
CA ASN A 187 62.03 12.02 1.52
C ASN A 187 62.51 12.55 0.16
N ALA A 188 63.18 13.71 0.13
CA ALA A 188 63.70 14.30 -1.09
C ALA A 188 64.83 13.46 -1.72
N VAL A 189 65.75 12.91 -0.90
CA VAL A 189 66.80 12.01 -1.38
C VAL A 189 66.21 10.71 -1.93
N ALA A 190 65.28 10.09 -1.21
CA ALA A 190 64.64 8.85 -1.64
C ALA A 190 63.82 9.03 -2.93
N ALA A 191 63.13 10.17 -3.09
CA ALA A 191 62.38 10.48 -4.31
C ALA A 191 63.28 10.75 -5.52
N TYR A 192 64.40 11.45 -5.32
CA TYR A 192 65.37 11.72 -6.39
C TYR A 192 66.06 10.45 -6.89
N CYS A 193 66.25 9.46 -6.01
CA CYS A 193 66.92 8.19 -6.31
C CYS A 193 65.94 7.03 -6.57
N ALA A 194 64.65 7.33 -6.79
CA ALA A 194 63.59 6.32 -6.82
C ALA A 194 63.66 5.38 -8.03
N ASP A 195 64.20 5.84 -9.17
CA ASP A 195 64.43 5.04 -10.37
C ASP A 195 65.58 4.02 -10.22
N GLY A 196 66.45 4.21 -9.21
CA GLY A 196 67.58 3.35 -8.92
C GLY A 196 68.74 3.45 -9.91
N GLU A 197 68.71 4.36 -10.89
CA GLU A 197 69.76 4.48 -11.91
C GLU A 197 71.13 4.81 -11.30
N PHE A 198 71.14 5.63 -10.24
CA PHE A 198 72.35 6.03 -9.52
C PHE A 198 73.14 4.84 -8.93
N LEU A 199 72.51 3.68 -8.71
CA LEU A 199 73.19 2.50 -8.19
C LEU A 199 74.28 2.00 -9.15
N GLY A 200 74.08 2.16 -10.46
CA GLY A 200 75.10 1.86 -11.48
C GLY A 200 76.32 2.77 -11.36
N ASP A 201 76.11 4.04 -11.04
CA ASP A 201 77.16 5.06 -10.91
C ASP A 201 78.08 4.86 -9.69
N LEU A 202 77.67 4.01 -8.73
CA LEU A 202 78.46 3.70 -7.54
C LEU A 202 79.63 2.72 -7.82
N GLY A 203 79.67 2.11 -9.00
CA GLY A 203 80.79 1.24 -9.43
C GLY A 203 81.01 0.05 -8.49
N HIS A 204 82.08 0.08 -7.69
CA HIS A 204 82.45 -1.00 -6.76
C HIS A 204 81.77 -0.91 -5.38
N ALA A 205 80.71 -0.11 -5.25
CA ALA A 205 80.07 0.15 -3.95
C ALA A 205 78.56 -0.11 -3.93
N VAL A 206 78.03 -0.27 -2.72
CA VAL A 206 76.59 -0.42 -2.42
C VAL A 206 76.23 0.49 -1.25
N PRO A 207 75.12 1.24 -1.32
CA PRO A 207 74.69 2.10 -0.22
C PRO A 207 74.04 1.28 0.90
N LEU A 208 74.34 1.66 2.14
CA LEU A 208 73.88 1.01 3.37
C LEU A 208 72.93 1.89 4.19
N GLY A 209 73.02 3.21 4.05
CA GLY A 209 72.22 4.18 4.80
C GLY A 209 72.57 5.63 4.44
N LEU A 210 71.85 6.58 5.04
CA LEU A 210 72.01 8.01 4.82
C LEU A 210 72.49 8.71 6.10
N LEU A 211 73.54 9.52 5.99
CA LEU A 211 74.15 10.28 7.07
C LEU A 211 74.07 11.78 6.75
N ALA A 212 73.57 12.59 7.68
CA ALA A 212 73.69 14.04 7.60
C ALA A 212 74.80 14.54 8.52
N VAL A 213 75.66 15.41 7.99
CA VAL A 213 76.76 16.05 8.70
C VAL A 213 76.53 17.56 8.69
N GLU A 214 76.63 18.16 9.86
CA GLU A 214 76.51 19.60 10.06
C GLU A 214 77.88 20.17 10.44
N GLU A 215 78.24 21.30 9.82
CA GLU A 215 79.45 22.03 10.15
C GLU A 215 79.17 22.94 11.35
N THR A 216 79.79 22.66 12.50
CA THR A 216 79.64 23.46 13.71
C THR A 216 80.91 24.26 14.01
N ALA A 217 80.84 25.22 14.93
CA ALA A 217 82.02 25.99 15.35
C ALA A 217 83.15 25.12 15.95
N GLU A 218 82.83 23.90 16.39
CA GLU A 218 83.75 22.91 16.97
C GLU A 218 84.23 21.86 15.94
N GLY A 219 83.86 22.02 14.67
CA GLY A 219 84.16 21.09 13.57
C GLY A 219 82.94 20.30 13.07
N PRO A 220 83.12 19.41 12.10
CA PRO A 220 82.03 18.65 11.49
C PRO A 220 81.51 17.57 12.44
N ARG A 221 80.18 17.52 12.60
CA ARG A 221 79.51 16.53 13.47
C ARG A 221 78.33 15.87 12.77
N PRO A 222 78.12 14.55 12.98
CA PRO A 222 76.97 13.87 12.42
C PRO A 222 75.70 14.27 13.17
N ARG A 223 74.66 14.70 12.44
CA ARG A 223 73.41 15.20 13.00
C ARG A 223 72.38 14.08 13.18
N TRP A 224 72.18 13.26 12.16
CA TRP A 224 71.28 12.12 12.18
C TRP A 224 71.73 11.05 11.18
N PHE A 225 71.34 9.80 11.43
CA PHE A 225 71.57 8.67 10.56
C PHE A 225 70.28 7.90 10.31
N SER A 226 70.03 7.53 9.05
CA SER A 226 68.87 6.76 8.63
C SER A 226 69.32 5.46 7.97
N ALA A 227 69.03 4.33 8.61
CA ALA A 227 69.30 3.00 8.04
C ALA A 227 68.25 2.59 6.98
N THR A 228 67.06 3.18 7.03
CA THR A 228 65.95 2.88 6.11
C THR A 228 66.20 3.51 4.74
N VAL A 229 66.63 4.76 4.74
CA VAL A 229 66.93 5.54 3.53
C VAL A 229 68.38 5.26 3.15
N GLY A 230 68.62 4.80 1.92
CA GLY A 230 69.96 4.41 1.48
C GLY A 230 70.19 2.90 1.46
N ARG A 231 69.24 2.08 1.94
CA ARG A 231 69.36 0.62 1.92
C ARG A 231 68.60 0.03 0.73
N TYR A 232 69.28 -0.18 -0.38
CA TYR A 232 68.68 -0.71 -1.60
C TYR A 232 68.89 -2.22 -1.68
N LEU A 233 67.80 -3.00 -1.74
CA LEU A 233 67.87 -4.45 -1.92
C LEU A 233 68.15 -4.80 -3.38
N ALA A 234 68.77 -5.95 -3.62
CA ALA A 234 69.01 -6.52 -4.95
C ALA A 234 67.71 -7.10 -5.55
N GLN A 235 66.71 -6.24 -5.72
CA GLN A 235 65.40 -6.54 -6.28
C GLN A 235 65.07 -5.49 -7.36
N PRO A 236 64.25 -5.84 -8.36
CA PRO A 236 63.69 -4.84 -9.26
C PRO A 236 62.92 -3.78 -8.45
N ASP A 237 62.95 -2.54 -8.92
CA ASP A 237 62.22 -1.41 -8.31
C ASP A 237 62.65 -1.06 -6.87
N SER A 238 63.89 -1.40 -6.50
CA SER A 238 64.43 -1.21 -5.15
C SER A 238 64.37 0.26 -4.70
N GLY A 239 64.55 1.23 -5.60
CA GLY A 239 64.42 2.65 -5.27
C GLY A 239 63.02 3.07 -4.88
N TYR A 240 61.98 2.60 -5.60
CA TYR A 240 60.59 2.82 -5.22
C TYR A 240 60.25 2.16 -3.87
N ARG A 241 60.83 0.99 -3.58
CA ARG A 241 60.69 0.32 -2.27
C ARG A 241 61.36 1.11 -1.15
N VAL A 242 62.53 1.71 -1.38
CA VAL A 242 63.21 2.59 -0.40
C VAL A 242 62.35 3.82 -0.11
N LEU A 243 61.77 4.46 -1.12
CA LEU A 243 60.85 5.59 -0.93
C LEU A 243 59.61 5.18 -0.13
N HIS A 244 59.01 4.03 -0.43
CA HIS A 244 57.88 3.50 0.35
C HIS A 244 58.27 3.24 1.81
N SER A 245 59.37 2.55 2.06
CA SER A 245 59.86 2.29 3.42
C SER A 245 60.20 3.57 4.19
N GLN A 246 60.75 4.58 3.51
CA GLN A 246 61.03 5.90 4.08
C GLN A 246 59.74 6.57 4.57
N VAL A 247 58.72 6.63 3.71
CA VAL A 247 57.43 7.25 4.04
C VAL A 247 56.73 6.50 5.17
N THR A 248 56.72 5.16 5.14
CA THR A 248 56.16 4.33 6.23
C THR A 248 56.86 4.60 7.57
N GLU A 249 58.19 4.69 7.56
CA GLU A 249 58.98 4.96 8.76
C GLU A 249 58.79 6.39 9.27
N ALA A 250 58.72 7.38 8.38
CA ALA A 250 58.41 8.78 8.72
C ALA A 250 57.06 8.88 9.43
N PHE A 251 56.02 8.25 8.90
CA PHE A 251 54.71 8.19 9.56
C PHE A 251 54.76 7.49 10.92
N ARG A 252 55.46 6.34 11.02
CA ARG A 252 55.61 5.61 12.28
C ARG A 252 56.28 6.46 13.36
N ARG A 253 57.37 7.15 13.01
CA ARG A 253 58.07 8.08 13.93
C ARG A 253 57.16 9.21 14.36
N LEU A 254 56.45 9.83 13.41
CA LEU A 254 55.55 10.95 13.69
C LEU A 254 54.40 10.56 14.63
N VAL A 255 53.72 9.44 14.37
CA VAL A 255 52.65 8.92 15.24
C VAL A 255 53.17 8.59 16.63
N THR A 256 54.39 8.04 16.73
CA THR A 256 55.03 7.76 18.03
C THR A 256 55.36 9.04 18.79
N ARG A 257 55.85 10.09 18.11
CA ARG A 257 56.08 11.42 18.70
C ARG A 257 54.77 12.07 19.14
N ALA A 258 53.72 12.00 18.32
CA ALA A 258 52.40 12.55 18.64
C ALA A 258 51.80 11.91 19.90
N ARG A 259 51.88 10.58 20.03
CA ARG A 259 51.42 9.87 21.24
C ARG A 259 52.18 10.33 22.49
N ARG A 260 53.50 10.45 22.41
CA ARG A 260 54.32 10.96 23.53
C ARG A 260 54.01 12.42 23.85
N ALA A 261 53.81 13.26 22.84
CA ALA A 261 53.42 14.66 23.02
C ALA A 261 52.08 14.76 23.75
N GLY A 262 51.08 13.96 23.38
CA GLY A 262 49.80 13.88 24.08
C GLY A 262 49.95 13.38 25.54
N GLU A 263 50.74 12.34 25.77
CA GLU A 263 51.06 11.84 27.12
C GLU A 263 51.74 12.90 28.01
N LEU A 264 52.63 13.71 27.42
CA LEU A 264 53.37 14.78 28.10
C LEU A 264 52.51 16.03 28.35
N SER A 265 51.60 16.36 27.43
CA SER A 265 50.70 17.53 27.57
C SER A 265 49.64 17.31 28.65
N GLY A 266 49.16 16.08 28.82
CA GLY A 266 48.10 15.75 29.79
C GLY A 266 46.73 16.34 29.43
N ASP A 267 46.60 17.01 28.28
CA ASP A 267 45.36 17.62 27.81
C ASP A 267 44.41 16.57 27.21
N PRO A 268 43.15 16.50 27.68
CA PRO A 268 42.14 15.60 27.10
C PRO A 268 41.67 16.04 25.71
N GLU A 269 42.00 17.27 25.28
CA GLU A 269 41.65 17.85 23.97
C GLU A 269 42.80 17.80 22.94
N PHE A 270 43.87 17.02 23.17
CA PHE A 270 44.95 16.88 22.20
C PHE A 270 44.42 16.34 20.85
N ASP A 271 44.42 17.20 19.83
CA ASP A 271 44.00 16.82 18.48
C ASP A 271 45.16 16.21 17.70
N LEU A 272 45.12 14.88 17.56
CA LEU A 272 46.09 14.13 16.77
C LEU A 272 46.12 14.58 15.30
N LEU A 273 44.97 14.95 14.74
CA LEU A 273 44.87 15.36 13.34
C LEU A 273 45.64 16.66 13.11
N ALA A 274 45.36 17.70 13.90
CA ALA A 274 46.06 18.98 13.82
C ALA A 274 47.58 18.83 14.03
N TYR A 275 47.99 17.99 15.00
CA TYR A 275 49.41 17.71 15.22
C TYR A 275 50.07 17.06 13.99
N LEU A 276 49.40 16.07 13.39
CA LEU A 276 49.90 15.41 12.19
C LEU A 276 49.96 16.38 11.00
N GLU A 277 48.96 17.24 10.79
CA GLU A 277 48.96 18.22 9.70
C GLU A 277 50.10 19.24 9.82
N GLU A 278 50.41 19.70 11.03
CA GLU A 278 51.48 20.71 11.26
C GLU A 278 52.89 20.12 11.09
N HIS A 279 53.11 18.87 11.52
CA HIS A 279 54.43 18.27 11.60
C HIS A 279 54.74 17.27 10.47
N LEU A 280 53.75 16.91 9.65
CA LEU A 280 53.95 16.06 8.48
C LEU A 280 54.50 16.89 7.31
N LEU A 281 55.83 16.89 7.20
CA LEU A 281 56.56 17.62 6.19
C LEU A 281 57.12 16.66 5.12
N LEU A 282 56.26 16.17 4.22
CA LEU A 282 56.68 15.35 3.07
C LEU A 282 56.45 16.11 1.76
N ASP A 283 57.46 16.11 0.90
CA ASP A 283 57.40 16.77 -0.42
C ASP A 283 56.91 15.80 -1.51
N TYR A 284 57.16 14.50 -1.34
CA TYR A 284 56.91 13.46 -2.32
C TYR A 284 56.27 12.23 -1.70
N LEU A 285 55.39 11.57 -2.46
CA LEU A 285 54.82 10.26 -2.10
C LEU A 285 55.22 9.19 -3.13
N PRO A 286 55.44 7.94 -2.71
CA PRO A 286 55.50 6.81 -3.64
C PRO A 286 54.17 6.69 -4.38
N ALA A 287 54.17 5.97 -5.51
CA ALA A 287 52.94 5.83 -6.29
C ALA A 287 51.89 4.93 -5.63
N ALA A 288 52.27 4.12 -4.64
CA ALA A 288 51.35 3.38 -3.79
C ALA A 288 51.93 3.29 -2.37
N GLY A 289 51.08 3.24 -1.35
CA GLY A 289 51.51 3.10 0.04
C GLY A 289 50.38 3.20 1.06
N GLN A 290 50.76 3.19 2.33
CA GLN A 290 49.85 3.30 3.47
C GLN A 290 49.80 4.72 4.04
N LEU A 291 48.62 5.16 4.47
CA LEU A 291 48.41 6.41 5.18
C LEU A 291 47.83 6.13 6.58
N PRO A 292 48.13 6.96 7.59
CA PRO A 292 47.45 6.88 8.88
C PRO A 292 45.93 7.08 8.74
N LEU A 293 45.13 6.19 9.32
CA LEU A 293 43.66 6.30 9.34
C LEU A 293 43.17 7.62 9.95
N ALA A 294 43.92 8.19 10.90
CA ALA A 294 43.61 9.46 11.54
C ALA A 294 43.53 10.63 10.55
N LEU A 295 44.18 10.55 9.38
CA LEU A 295 44.13 11.60 8.36
C LEU A 295 42.83 11.57 7.54
N LEU A 296 42.05 10.49 7.60
CA LEU A 296 40.81 10.35 6.83
C LEU A 296 39.67 11.12 7.50
N GLN A 297 39.13 12.09 6.78
CA GLN A 297 37.94 12.84 7.17
C GLN A 297 36.77 12.48 6.26
N ASP A 298 35.57 12.46 6.83
CA ASP A 298 34.31 12.20 6.12
C ASP A 298 34.35 10.93 5.26
N ALA A 299 34.91 9.83 5.79
CA ALA A 299 35.07 8.56 5.07
C ALA A 299 33.77 8.00 4.46
N ALA A 300 32.63 8.30 5.08
CA ALA A 300 31.31 7.86 4.63
C ALA A 300 30.65 8.79 3.60
N SER A 301 31.27 9.93 3.29
CA SER A 301 30.85 10.89 2.26
C SER A 301 31.22 10.43 0.86
N VAL A 302 30.55 11.01 -0.15
CA VAL A 302 30.86 10.80 -1.58
C VAL A 302 32.26 11.33 -1.92
N THR A 303 32.76 12.32 -1.19
CA THR A 303 34.09 12.91 -1.38
C THR A 303 34.89 12.81 -0.08
N PRO A 304 35.51 11.65 0.21
CA PRO A 304 36.39 11.54 1.36
C PRO A 304 37.58 12.49 1.20
N ARG A 305 37.99 13.09 2.32
CA ARG A 305 39.13 14.00 2.36
C ARG A 305 40.24 13.38 3.18
N VAL A 306 41.47 13.61 2.76
CA VAL A 306 42.64 13.24 3.55
C VAL A 306 43.30 14.55 3.96
N ALA A 307 43.35 14.79 5.25
CA ALA A 307 44.15 15.84 5.87
C ALA A 307 45.59 15.80 5.34
N PHE A 308 46.26 16.94 5.29
CA PHE A 308 47.59 17.14 4.70
C PHE A 308 47.71 17.07 3.15
N LEU A 309 46.85 16.34 2.42
CA LEU A 309 46.98 16.30 0.95
C LEU A 309 46.63 17.66 0.30
N PRO A 310 47.45 18.16 -0.64
CA PRO A 310 47.19 19.44 -1.29
C PRO A 310 45.98 19.40 -2.22
N SER A 311 45.23 20.50 -2.28
CA SER A 311 43.95 20.60 -3.00
C SER A 311 44.03 20.46 -4.53
N HIS A 312 45.23 20.52 -5.11
CA HIS A 312 45.43 20.34 -6.55
C HIS A 312 45.51 18.87 -6.98
N LEU A 313 45.58 17.93 -6.03
CA LEU A 313 45.49 16.49 -6.31
C LEU A 313 44.03 16.09 -6.45
N ARG A 314 43.73 15.31 -7.48
CA ARG A 314 42.42 14.69 -7.60
C ARG A 314 42.41 13.41 -6.77
N ILE A 315 41.38 13.25 -5.93
CA ILE A 315 41.24 12.10 -5.03
C ILE A 315 39.95 11.36 -5.40
N ASP A 316 40.02 10.04 -5.57
CA ASP A 316 38.87 9.14 -5.54
C ASP A 316 39.08 8.05 -4.47
N ALA A 317 38.03 7.32 -4.11
CA ALA A 317 38.12 6.23 -3.14
C ALA A 317 37.44 4.98 -3.67
N VAL A 318 37.97 3.82 -3.30
CA VAL A 318 37.42 2.49 -3.56
C VAL A 318 37.55 1.63 -2.31
N ALA A 319 36.51 0.87 -1.98
CA ALA A 319 36.60 -0.15 -0.94
C ALA A 319 37.28 -1.40 -1.50
N VAL A 320 38.20 -2.00 -0.73
CA VAL A 320 38.97 -3.19 -1.12
C VAL A 320 39.01 -4.16 0.07
N PRO A 321 38.93 -5.48 -0.15
CA PRO A 321 39.15 -6.44 0.92
C PRO A 321 40.60 -6.32 1.44
N ASP A 322 40.77 -6.41 2.75
CA ASP A 322 42.08 -6.36 3.42
C ASP A 322 43.10 -7.34 2.84
N THR A 323 42.67 -8.52 2.42
CA THR A 323 43.52 -9.55 1.79
C THR A 323 44.10 -9.15 0.43
N ALA A 324 43.50 -8.21 -0.30
CA ALA A 324 43.96 -7.80 -1.64
C ALA A 324 44.92 -6.58 -1.62
N VAL A 325 45.13 -5.95 -0.47
CA VAL A 325 45.88 -4.69 -0.37
C VAL A 325 47.36 -4.87 -0.76
N ASP A 326 48.03 -5.90 -0.22
CA ASP A 326 49.47 -6.09 -0.42
C ASP A 326 49.81 -6.30 -1.91
N GLU A 327 49.00 -7.10 -2.61
CA GLU A 327 49.14 -7.32 -4.06
C GLU A 327 48.97 -6.03 -4.86
N LEU A 328 47.99 -5.18 -4.49
CA LEU A 328 47.75 -3.90 -5.16
C LEU A 328 48.89 -2.91 -4.94
N ILE A 329 49.48 -2.87 -3.74
CA ILE A 329 50.64 -2.00 -3.45
C ILE A 329 51.83 -2.45 -4.28
N ASP A 330 52.22 -3.73 -4.22
CA ASP A 330 53.39 -4.25 -4.95
C ASP A 330 53.26 -4.04 -6.47
N ARG A 331 52.05 -4.21 -7.01
CA ARG A 331 51.76 -4.00 -8.44
C ARG A 331 51.87 -2.54 -8.89
N HIS A 332 51.61 -1.58 -8.00
CA HIS A 332 51.49 -0.16 -8.34
C HIS A 332 52.64 0.70 -7.82
N LEU A 333 53.50 0.15 -6.98
CA LEU A 333 54.68 0.80 -6.46
C LEU A 333 55.69 1.27 -7.54
N PRO A 334 56.01 0.50 -8.61
CA PRO A 334 57.02 0.89 -9.60
C PRO A 334 56.47 1.88 -10.65
N ARG A 335 55.84 2.93 -10.16
CA ARG A 335 55.27 4.03 -10.97
C ARG A 335 55.94 5.33 -10.58
N ARG A 336 55.77 6.35 -11.43
CA ARG A 336 56.31 7.69 -11.19
C ARG A 336 55.88 8.22 -9.81
N VAL A 337 56.85 8.76 -9.07
CA VAL A 337 56.69 9.44 -7.78
C VAL A 337 55.69 10.60 -7.90
N VAL A 338 54.90 10.81 -6.85
CA VAL A 338 53.88 11.86 -6.73
C VAL A 338 54.54 13.09 -6.10
N ASP A 339 54.46 14.26 -6.75
CA ASP A 339 55.03 15.52 -6.25
C ASP A 339 53.93 16.37 -5.61
N LEU A 340 54.00 16.58 -4.30
CA LEU A 340 52.97 17.30 -3.54
C LEU A 340 53.11 18.83 -3.66
N ARG A 341 54.21 19.35 -4.21
CA ARG A 341 54.47 20.81 -4.22
C ARG A 341 53.95 21.51 -5.45
N ARG A 342 53.72 20.77 -6.54
CA ARG A 342 53.38 21.35 -7.85
C ARG A 342 52.13 20.68 -8.44
N PRO A 343 51.21 21.47 -9.03
CA PRO A 343 50.04 20.92 -9.71
C PRO A 343 50.45 20.21 -11.01
N ALA A 344 50.76 18.92 -10.91
CA ALA A 344 51.10 18.05 -12.05
C ALA A 344 49.89 17.29 -12.62
N GLY A 345 48.67 17.59 -12.14
CA GLY A 345 47.43 16.93 -12.56
C GLY A 345 47.33 15.47 -12.12
N GLU A 346 47.96 15.13 -10.99
CA GLU A 346 48.00 13.75 -10.50
C GLU A 346 46.69 13.33 -9.85
N HIS A 347 46.32 12.06 -10.06
CA HIS A 347 45.09 11.44 -9.54
C HIS A 347 45.43 10.29 -8.61
N LEU A 348 44.97 10.37 -7.37
CA LEU A 348 45.17 9.36 -6.33
C LEU A 348 43.86 8.65 -6.02
N ARG A 349 43.92 7.33 -5.92
CA ARG A 349 42.84 6.47 -5.46
C ARG A 349 43.12 5.96 -4.07
N LEU A 350 42.28 6.34 -3.12
CA LEU A 350 42.28 5.80 -1.78
C LEU A 350 41.69 4.39 -1.81
N LEU A 351 42.41 3.42 -1.24
CA LEU A 351 41.92 2.08 -1.01
C LEU A 351 41.54 1.98 0.47
N LEU A 352 40.24 1.90 0.73
CA LEU A 352 39.70 1.69 2.06
C LEU A 352 39.69 0.19 2.33
N ALA A 353 40.60 -0.28 3.18
CA ALA A 353 40.72 -1.70 3.49
C ALA A 353 39.63 -2.11 4.49
N VAL A 354 38.77 -3.03 4.06
CA VAL A 354 37.64 -3.54 4.83
C VAL A 354 37.85 -5.03 5.09
N PRO A 355 37.54 -5.55 6.30
CA PRO A 355 37.61 -6.98 6.56
C PRO A 355 36.79 -7.78 5.53
N GLU A 356 37.38 -8.84 4.96
CA GLU A 356 36.76 -9.63 3.89
C GLU A 356 35.30 -10.04 4.16
N ARG A 357 34.98 -10.45 5.40
CA ARG A 357 33.62 -10.83 5.82
C ARG A 357 32.56 -9.74 5.66
N HIS A 358 32.97 -8.47 5.64
CA HIS A 358 32.08 -7.32 5.52
C HIS A 358 32.19 -6.64 4.16
N TYR A 359 33.17 -7.01 3.34
CA TYR A 359 33.43 -6.38 2.05
C TYR A 359 32.23 -6.51 1.10
N ARG A 360 31.88 -5.39 0.46
CA ARG A 360 30.91 -5.32 -0.64
C ARG A 360 31.45 -4.34 -1.70
N PRO A 361 31.27 -4.62 -3.01
CA PRO A 361 31.76 -3.74 -4.07
C PRO A 361 31.12 -2.35 -4.02
N GLU A 362 29.85 -2.26 -3.64
CA GLU A 362 29.05 -1.02 -3.57
C GLU A 362 29.15 -0.30 -2.22
N MET A 363 30.15 -0.62 -1.38
CA MET A 363 30.22 -0.09 0.00
C MET A 363 30.35 1.43 0.08
N LEU A 364 30.93 2.06 -0.94
CA LEU A 364 31.05 3.51 -1.01
C LEU A 364 29.81 4.20 -1.53
N ASP A 365 28.91 3.46 -2.20
CA ASP A 365 27.68 4.01 -2.72
C ASP A 365 26.70 4.25 -1.57
N ILE A 366 26.01 5.39 -1.62
CA ILE A 366 24.93 5.66 -0.69
C ILE A 366 23.76 4.73 -1.08
N PRO A 367 23.26 3.88 -0.17
CA PRO A 367 22.22 2.94 -0.50
C PRO A 367 20.98 3.69 -0.97
N GLN A 368 20.51 3.37 -2.17
CA GLN A 368 19.33 4.00 -2.76
C GLN A 368 18.05 3.36 -2.20
N THR A 369 16.99 4.15 -2.09
CA THR A 369 15.65 3.63 -1.82
C THR A 369 15.04 3.02 -3.09
N ASP A 370 14.01 2.21 -2.93
CA ASP A 370 13.29 1.61 -4.06
C ASP A 370 12.44 2.65 -4.79
N GLY A 371 13.03 3.31 -5.79
CA GLY A 371 12.35 4.34 -6.60
C GLY A 371 11.13 3.81 -7.37
N ARG A 372 11.04 2.50 -7.66
CA ARG A 372 9.84 1.92 -8.28
C ARG A 372 8.72 1.79 -7.26
N LEU A 373 9.02 1.39 -6.03
CA LEU A 373 8.04 1.35 -4.95
C LEU A 373 7.48 2.76 -4.68
N GLU A 374 8.33 3.77 -4.68
CA GLU A 374 7.92 5.18 -4.55
C GLU A 374 6.92 5.58 -5.63
N GLN A 375 7.17 5.19 -6.89
CA GLN A 375 6.22 5.39 -8.00
C GLN A 375 4.94 4.57 -7.86
N ASP A 376 5.06 3.32 -7.39
CA ASP A 376 3.92 2.42 -7.20
C ASP A 376 2.96 2.96 -6.14
N VAL A 377 3.43 3.65 -5.08
CA VAL A 377 2.56 4.32 -4.09
C VAL A 377 1.57 5.28 -4.77
N TYR A 378 2.02 6.10 -5.73
CA TYR A 378 1.13 6.98 -6.51
C TYR A 378 0.15 6.18 -7.37
N ARG A 379 0.61 5.09 -7.98
CA ARG A 379 -0.23 4.23 -8.82
C ARG A 379 -1.35 3.54 -8.03
N TYR A 380 -1.05 3.00 -6.85
CA TYR A 380 -2.06 2.36 -5.99
C TYR A 380 -2.99 3.39 -5.35
N PHE A 381 -2.48 4.57 -5.01
CA PHE A 381 -3.31 5.69 -4.57
C PHE A 381 -4.36 6.07 -5.64
N MET A 382 -3.96 6.29 -6.89
CA MET A 382 -4.90 6.63 -7.97
C MET A 382 -6.01 5.57 -8.10
N ARG A 383 -5.65 4.28 -8.07
CA ARG A 383 -6.62 3.16 -8.14
C ARG A 383 -7.57 3.12 -6.94
N ALA A 384 -7.05 3.33 -5.73
CA ALA A 384 -7.84 3.37 -4.51
C ALA A 384 -8.78 4.57 -4.50
N HIS A 385 -8.30 5.72 -4.96
CA HIS A 385 -9.06 6.95 -5.07
C HIS A 385 -10.16 6.85 -6.14
N ASP A 386 -9.87 6.34 -7.34
CA ASP A 386 -10.88 6.10 -8.39
C ASP A 386 -11.99 5.15 -7.90
N SER A 387 -11.62 4.12 -7.13
CA SER A 387 -12.58 3.17 -6.55
C SER A 387 -13.42 3.81 -5.45
N TRP A 388 -12.80 4.65 -4.60
CA TRP A 388 -13.52 5.47 -3.63
C TRP A 388 -14.44 6.48 -4.31
N LEU A 389 -14.02 7.09 -5.41
CA LEU A 389 -14.80 8.07 -6.17
C LEU A 389 -16.06 7.42 -6.78
N ALA A 390 -15.92 6.23 -7.38
CA ALA A 390 -17.05 5.45 -7.87
C ALA A 390 -18.02 5.08 -6.74
N TRP A 391 -17.49 4.63 -5.59
CA TRP A 391 -18.29 4.36 -4.39
C TRP A 391 -19.00 5.62 -3.87
N ARG A 392 -18.31 6.77 -3.82
CA ARG A 392 -18.84 8.04 -3.31
C ARG A 392 -19.97 8.58 -4.17
N ARG A 393 -19.87 8.45 -5.51
CA ARG A 393 -20.96 8.80 -6.44
C ARG A 393 -22.19 7.92 -6.21
N GLN A 394 -21.99 6.61 -6.06
CA GLN A 394 -23.07 5.66 -5.78
C GLN A 394 -23.71 5.89 -4.41
N PHE A 395 -22.89 6.19 -3.39
CA PHE A 395 -23.36 6.55 -2.06
C PHE A 395 -24.20 7.84 -2.10
N GLY A 396 -23.75 8.85 -2.86
CA GLY A 396 -24.50 10.09 -3.08
C GLY A 396 -25.88 9.82 -3.67
N ARG A 397 -25.98 8.96 -4.69
CA ARG A 397 -27.26 8.59 -5.33
C ARG A 397 -28.29 7.97 -4.36
N LEU A 398 -27.85 7.33 -3.29
CA LEU A 398 -28.72 6.73 -2.28
C LEU A 398 -29.07 7.69 -1.14
N TYR A 399 -28.09 8.48 -0.69
CA TYR A 399 -28.12 9.18 0.60
C TYR A 399 -27.87 10.70 0.53
N SER A 400 -27.75 11.31 -0.65
CA SER A 400 -27.61 12.77 -0.76
C SER A 400 -28.85 13.49 -0.24
N VAL A 401 -28.63 14.57 0.51
CA VAL A 401 -29.68 15.45 1.03
C VAL A 401 -29.48 16.80 0.37
N GLN A 402 -30.44 17.26 -0.43
CA GLN A 402 -30.45 18.66 -0.90
C GLN A 402 -31.05 19.57 0.17
N GLU A 403 -30.69 20.85 0.15
CA GLU A 403 -31.26 21.84 1.07
C GLU A 403 -32.80 21.95 0.95
N GLU A 404 -33.35 21.77 -0.25
CA GLU A 404 -34.80 21.81 -0.51
C GLU A 404 -35.57 20.61 0.11
N ALA A 405 -34.94 19.44 0.21
CA ALA A 405 -35.53 18.25 0.84
C ALA A 405 -35.68 18.39 2.35
N GLY A 406 -34.79 19.19 2.96
CA GLY A 406 -34.89 19.61 4.36
C GLY A 406 -36.14 20.44 4.66
N ALA A 407 -36.83 20.96 3.65
CA ALA A 407 -38.11 21.65 3.80
C ALA A 407 -39.33 20.71 3.75
N ALA A 408 -39.22 19.56 3.06
CA ALA A 408 -40.31 18.58 2.92
C ALA A 408 -40.39 17.60 4.10
N LEU A 409 -39.25 17.27 4.70
CA LEU A 409 -39.14 16.42 5.89
C LEU A 409 -38.84 17.26 7.12
N THR A 410 -39.45 16.94 8.27
CA THR A 410 -39.07 17.60 9.53
C THR A 410 -37.66 17.17 9.97
N PRO A 411 -36.90 18.01 10.70
CA PRO A 411 -35.57 17.62 11.18
C PRO A 411 -35.57 16.39 12.09
N GLU A 412 -36.69 16.11 12.77
CA GLU A 412 -36.88 14.87 13.55
C GLU A 412 -37.02 13.64 12.64
N GLN A 413 -37.75 13.75 11.52
CA GLN A 413 -37.90 12.68 10.54
C GLN A 413 -36.58 12.37 9.83
N LEU A 414 -35.79 13.39 9.50
CA LEU A 414 -34.43 13.20 8.94
C LEU A 414 -33.50 12.49 9.90
N ARG A 415 -33.53 12.82 11.19
CA ARG A 415 -32.76 12.10 12.22
C ARG A 415 -33.24 10.66 12.39
N ALA A 416 -34.54 10.41 12.30
CA ALA A 416 -35.10 9.06 12.40
C ALA A 416 -34.59 8.12 11.29
N LEU A 417 -34.27 8.64 10.11
CA LEU A 417 -33.73 7.85 8.99
C LEU A 417 -32.31 7.30 9.24
N SER A 418 -31.58 7.81 10.23
CA SER A 418 -30.25 7.32 10.63
C SER A 418 -29.31 7.07 9.44
N LEU A 419 -29.19 8.07 8.54
CA LEU A 419 -28.41 7.95 7.31
C LEU A 419 -26.93 7.65 7.62
N PRO A 420 -26.29 6.73 6.87
CA PRO A 420 -24.87 6.46 7.04
C PRO A 420 -24.03 7.70 6.70
N GLN A 421 -22.85 7.82 7.31
CA GLN A 421 -21.88 8.86 6.96
C GLN A 421 -20.95 8.39 5.85
N PRO A 422 -20.53 9.28 4.94
CA PRO A 422 -19.59 8.92 3.91
C PRO A 422 -18.17 8.71 4.46
N VAL A 423 -17.48 7.72 3.90
CA VAL A 423 -16.09 7.42 4.23
C VAL A 423 -15.17 8.48 3.59
N PRO A 424 -14.16 9.01 4.31
CA PRO A 424 -13.21 9.97 3.75
C PRO A 424 -12.36 9.34 2.62
N PRO A 425 -11.79 10.17 1.72
CA PRO A 425 -10.87 9.68 0.69
C PRO A 425 -9.58 9.11 1.30
N PRO A 426 -8.85 8.25 0.57
CA PRO A 426 -7.55 7.76 1.00
C PRO A 426 -6.54 8.92 1.15
N ALA A 427 -5.57 8.77 2.04
CA ALA A 427 -4.51 9.76 2.26
C ALA A 427 -3.63 9.91 1.01
N VAL A 428 -3.29 11.16 0.67
CA VAL A 428 -2.50 11.52 -0.52
C VAL A 428 -1.04 11.08 -0.32
N PRO A 429 -0.31 10.60 -1.36
CA PRO A 429 1.05 10.08 -1.18
C PRO A 429 2.03 11.07 -0.51
N SER A 430 1.94 12.37 -0.78
CA SER A 430 2.77 13.39 -0.11
C SER A 430 2.62 13.35 1.40
N THR A 431 1.38 13.27 1.90
CA THR A 431 1.10 13.17 3.34
C THR A 431 1.65 11.89 3.97
N VAL A 432 1.76 10.80 3.19
CA VAL A 432 2.36 9.54 3.64
C VAL A 432 3.88 9.69 3.80
N PHE A 433 4.55 10.25 2.79
CA PHE A 433 6.00 10.48 2.87
C PHE A 433 6.34 11.46 4.00
N GLU A 434 5.58 12.56 4.14
CA GLU A 434 5.72 13.51 5.25
C GLU A 434 5.54 12.82 6.61
N ALA A 435 4.52 11.97 6.76
CA ALA A 435 4.30 11.24 8.01
C ALA A 435 5.47 10.30 8.37
N ILE A 436 6.11 9.67 7.38
CA ILE A 436 7.32 8.85 7.60
C ILE A 436 8.49 9.72 8.07
N VAL A 437 8.72 10.87 7.43
CA VAL A 437 9.80 11.80 7.81
C VAL A 437 9.55 12.40 9.20
N GLU A 438 8.32 12.81 9.52
CA GLU A 438 7.99 13.34 10.85
C GLU A 438 8.14 12.28 11.94
N ARG A 439 7.77 11.03 11.67
CA ARG A 439 8.02 9.92 12.60
C ARG A 439 9.52 9.74 12.84
N ALA A 440 10.33 9.71 11.78
CA ALA A 440 11.78 9.62 11.89
C ALA A 440 12.37 10.80 12.67
N ARG A 441 11.88 12.02 12.46
CA ARG A 441 12.31 13.22 13.21
C ARG A 441 11.99 13.15 14.70
N SER A 442 10.92 12.46 15.08
CA SER A 442 10.60 12.22 16.49
C SER A 442 11.48 11.15 17.15
N GLU A 443 12.03 10.22 16.38
CA GLU A 443 12.80 9.07 16.87
C GLU A 443 14.32 9.26 16.78
N LEU A 444 14.81 10.11 15.86
CA LEU A 444 16.22 10.26 15.51
C LEU A 444 16.74 11.67 15.81
N GLU A 445 18.04 11.79 16.07
CA GLU A 445 18.71 13.06 16.32
C GLU A 445 18.87 13.89 15.04
N SER A 446 18.98 15.22 15.18
CA SER A 446 19.21 16.15 14.07
C SER A 446 20.71 16.41 13.83
N PRO A 447 21.18 16.55 12.57
CA PRO A 447 20.42 16.46 11.32
C PRO A 447 19.94 15.03 11.02
N LEU A 448 18.78 14.92 10.35
CA LEU A 448 18.21 13.63 9.98
C LEU A 448 19.20 12.81 9.14
N PRO A 449 19.31 11.49 9.38
CA PRO A 449 20.16 10.61 8.58
C PRO A 449 19.47 10.17 7.28
N HIS A 450 20.25 9.79 6.26
CA HIS A 450 19.74 9.18 5.03
C HIS A 450 18.94 7.89 5.29
N PRO A 451 17.75 7.70 4.69
CA PRO A 451 17.17 8.46 3.57
C PRO A 451 16.16 9.55 3.98
N TYR A 452 16.14 10.00 5.23
CA TYR A 452 15.16 10.98 5.73
C TYR A 452 15.60 12.44 5.56
N ASP A 453 16.84 12.67 5.14
CA ASP A 453 17.44 13.99 4.85
C ASP A 453 17.12 14.51 3.44
N ARG A 454 16.75 13.61 2.52
CA ARG A 454 16.44 13.96 1.13
C ARG A 454 15.09 14.67 0.98
N ALA A 455 14.94 15.38 -0.14
CA ALA A 455 13.64 15.93 -0.54
C ALA A 455 12.63 14.82 -0.87
N LEU A 456 11.33 15.13 -0.73
CA LEU A 456 10.26 14.19 -1.06
C LEU A 456 10.39 13.71 -2.52
N PRO A 457 10.10 12.43 -2.81
CA PRO A 457 10.15 11.91 -4.17
C PRO A 457 9.28 12.70 -5.15
N GLU A 458 9.79 12.93 -6.36
CA GLU A 458 9.03 13.65 -7.39
C GLU A 458 7.84 12.80 -7.90
N PRO A 459 6.63 13.38 -8.00
CA PRO A 459 5.47 12.65 -8.48
C PRO A 459 5.58 12.34 -9.98
N PRO A 460 5.21 11.12 -10.43
CA PRO A 460 5.27 10.75 -11.85
C PRO A 460 4.31 11.59 -12.72
N GLU A 461 4.68 11.84 -13.99
CA GLU A 461 3.90 12.69 -14.91
C GLU A 461 2.42 12.28 -15.00
N ARG A 462 2.14 10.97 -15.02
CA ARG A 462 0.77 10.44 -15.07
C ARG A 462 -0.08 10.86 -13.86
N TYR A 463 0.52 10.96 -12.68
CA TYR A 463 -0.17 11.41 -11.47
C TYR A 463 -0.49 12.91 -11.56
N GLN A 464 0.45 13.70 -12.09
CA GLN A 464 0.25 15.13 -12.30
C GLN A 464 -0.87 15.42 -13.32
N GLN A 465 -0.95 14.62 -14.40
CA GLN A 465 -2.00 14.73 -15.43
C GLN A 465 -3.38 14.24 -14.97
N TRP A 466 -3.46 13.50 -13.86
CA TRP A 466 -4.72 12.95 -13.34
C TRP A 466 -5.47 13.94 -12.44
N PHE A 467 -4.87 15.07 -12.09
CA PHE A 467 -5.54 16.13 -11.33
C PHE A 467 -6.56 16.91 -12.17
N ASP A 468 -7.71 17.22 -11.55
CA ASP A 468 -8.68 18.17 -12.07
C ASP A 468 -8.49 19.50 -11.28
N ASP A 469 -8.12 20.59 -11.96
CA ASP A 469 -7.85 21.91 -11.36
C ASP A 469 -6.85 21.92 -10.18
N GLY A 470 -5.83 21.05 -10.23
CA GLY A 470 -4.75 20.98 -9.22
C GLY A 470 -5.09 20.17 -7.97
N ALA A 471 -6.23 19.49 -7.93
CA ALA A 471 -6.64 18.58 -6.85
C ALA A 471 -7.08 17.21 -7.38
N PRO A 472 -7.03 16.13 -6.55
CA PRO A 472 -7.55 14.83 -6.95
C PRO A 472 -9.00 14.92 -7.42
N PRO A 473 -9.43 14.13 -8.43
CA PRO A 473 -10.79 14.20 -8.98
C PRO A 473 -11.89 14.06 -7.92
N ALA A 474 -12.64 15.12 -7.65
CA ALA A 474 -13.69 15.10 -6.63
C ALA A 474 -15.00 14.49 -7.16
N ALA A 475 -15.81 13.93 -6.24
CA ALA A 475 -17.17 13.54 -6.60
C ALA A 475 -18.01 14.80 -6.83
N SER A 476 -18.63 14.94 -8.00
CA SER A 476 -19.64 15.97 -8.24
C SER A 476 -20.82 15.76 -7.27
N GLU A 477 -21.31 16.83 -6.67
CA GLU A 477 -22.54 16.77 -5.88
C GLU A 477 -23.70 16.37 -6.79
N PRO A 478 -24.52 15.37 -6.41
CA PRO A 478 -25.68 14.97 -7.21
C PRO A 478 -26.68 16.13 -7.27
N GLU A 479 -27.36 16.30 -8.41
CA GLU A 479 -28.37 17.36 -8.59
C GLU A 479 -29.68 17.04 -7.83
N ASP A 480 -30.00 15.75 -7.70
CA ASP A 480 -31.24 15.26 -7.07
C ASP A 480 -31.01 14.76 -5.63
N ASP A 481 -32.13 14.64 -4.88
CA ASP A 481 -32.17 13.92 -3.61
C ASP A 481 -31.88 12.43 -3.76
N GLY A 482 -31.25 11.86 -2.75
CA GLY A 482 -30.97 10.44 -2.68
C GLY A 482 -32.26 9.61 -2.68
N LEU A 483 -32.22 8.44 -3.31
CA LEU A 483 -33.40 7.57 -3.46
C LEU A 483 -34.09 7.23 -2.12
N VAL A 484 -33.33 7.11 -1.02
CA VAL A 484 -33.88 6.86 0.32
C VAL A 484 -34.70 8.06 0.82
N ILE A 485 -34.26 9.28 0.50
CA ILE A 485 -34.96 10.52 0.85
C ILE A 485 -36.22 10.67 0.00
N GLN A 486 -36.11 10.45 -1.31
CA GLN A 486 -37.28 10.47 -2.21
C GLN A 486 -38.37 9.47 -1.75
N TYR A 487 -37.95 8.29 -1.29
CA TYR A 487 -38.87 7.30 -0.71
C TYR A 487 -39.51 7.79 0.59
N ALA A 488 -38.72 8.39 1.50
CA ALA A 488 -39.24 8.94 2.76
C ALA A 488 -40.24 10.09 2.52
N ILE A 489 -39.93 11.01 1.60
CA ILE A 489 -40.84 12.09 1.17
C ILE A 489 -42.14 11.48 0.64
N GLY A 490 -42.04 10.48 -0.24
CA GLY A 490 -43.22 9.79 -0.78
C GLY A 490 -44.06 9.07 0.29
N GLN A 491 -43.46 8.55 1.37
CA GLN A 491 -44.23 7.97 2.48
C GLN A 491 -45.04 9.03 3.23
N VAL A 492 -44.45 10.20 3.50
CA VAL A 492 -45.16 11.32 4.14
C VAL A 492 -46.29 11.82 3.23
N GLU A 493 -46.07 11.91 1.92
CA GLU A 493 -47.10 12.25 0.94
C GLU A 493 -48.25 11.24 0.91
N LEU A 494 -47.95 9.93 1.03
CA LEU A 494 -48.96 8.88 1.10
C LEU A 494 -49.85 9.02 2.34
N GLU A 495 -49.24 9.26 3.51
CA GLU A 495 -49.98 9.47 4.76
C GLU A 495 -50.88 10.72 4.68
N ALA A 496 -50.37 11.81 4.11
CA ALA A 496 -51.16 13.02 3.89
C ALA A 496 -52.35 12.76 2.96
N LEU A 497 -52.16 11.95 1.92
CA LEU A 497 -53.20 11.58 0.96
C LEU A 497 -54.24 10.64 1.59
N ASP A 498 -53.82 9.68 2.41
CA ASP A 498 -54.69 8.78 3.16
C ASP A 498 -55.59 9.53 4.15
N ASN A 499 -55.03 10.52 4.83
CA ASN A 499 -55.81 11.40 5.70
C ASN A 499 -56.87 12.18 4.91
N ARG A 500 -56.55 12.67 3.71
CA ARG A 500 -57.52 13.34 2.81
C ARG A 500 -58.62 12.37 2.35
N ILE A 501 -58.28 11.14 2.00
CA ILE A 501 -59.25 10.09 1.62
C ILE A 501 -60.20 9.79 2.78
N ARG A 502 -59.71 9.60 4.00
CA ARG A 502 -60.56 9.36 5.19
C ARG A 502 -61.55 10.50 5.42
N ILE A 503 -61.09 11.75 5.28
CA ILE A 503 -61.95 12.94 5.40
C ILE A 503 -63.04 12.93 4.31
N LEU A 504 -62.68 12.62 3.06
CA LEU A 504 -63.64 12.55 1.95
C LEU A 504 -64.66 11.41 2.12
N GLN A 505 -64.22 10.21 2.50
CA GLN A 505 -65.12 9.07 2.78
C GLN A 505 -66.10 9.38 3.92
N THR A 506 -65.60 9.97 5.00
CA THR A 506 -66.47 10.39 6.12
C THR A 506 -67.52 11.39 5.65
N ARG A 507 -67.14 12.35 4.79
CA ARG A 507 -68.09 13.32 4.20
C ARG A 507 -69.09 12.67 3.24
N LEU A 508 -68.63 11.70 2.44
CA LEU A 508 -69.47 10.96 1.49
C LEU A 508 -70.54 10.14 2.23
N ASN A 509 -70.14 9.34 3.23
CA ASN A 509 -71.05 8.52 4.03
C ASN A 509 -72.11 9.37 4.73
N LYS A 510 -71.70 10.46 5.38
CA LYS A 510 -72.64 11.42 6.00
C LYS A 510 -73.64 12.00 4.99
N THR A 511 -73.22 12.19 3.74
CA THR A 511 -74.09 12.67 2.66
C THR A 511 -75.06 11.58 2.18
N GLN A 512 -74.58 10.34 2.10
CA GLN A 512 -75.39 9.17 1.77
C GLN A 512 -76.46 8.91 2.84
N ASP A 513 -76.11 8.95 4.12
CA ASP A 513 -77.05 8.77 5.24
C ASP A 513 -78.14 9.84 5.20
N TYR A 514 -77.75 11.09 4.91
CA TYR A 514 -78.72 12.17 4.74
C TYR A 514 -79.64 11.96 3.52
N LEU A 515 -79.11 11.49 2.40
CA LEU A 515 -79.92 11.12 1.22
C LEU A 515 -80.91 10.00 1.52
N LEU A 516 -80.50 8.98 2.27
CA LEU A 516 -81.38 7.89 2.69
C LEU A 516 -82.53 8.41 3.56
N LEU A 517 -82.25 9.29 4.53
CA LEU A 517 -83.27 9.94 5.34
C LEU A 517 -84.24 10.77 4.49
N GLN A 518 -83.74 11.55 3.52
CA GLN A 518 -84.59 12.31 2.61
C GLN A 518 -85.47 11.41 1.72
N ARG A 519 -84.94 10.28 1.24
CA ARG A 519 -85.69 9.32 0.43
C ARG A 519 -86.75 8.57 1.24
N GLN A 520 -86.43 8.14 2.46
CA GLN A 520 -87.40 7.54 3.37
C GLN A 520 -88.54 8.52 3.68
N GLN A 521 -88.22 9.81 3.82
CA GLN A 521 -89.24 10.83 4.02
C GLN A 521 -90.10 11.04 2.77
N LEU A 522 -89.50 11.03 1.58
CA LEU A 522 -90.25 11.11 0.32
C LEU A 522 -91.18 9.90 0.18
N ASP A 523 -90.71 8.69 0.49
CA ASP A 523 -91.53 7.49 0.46
C ASP A 523 -92.72 7.61 1.44
N SER A 524 -92.48 8.06 2.68
CA SER A 524 -93.57 8.32 3.65
C SER A 524 -94.57 9.35 3.12
N GLN A 525 -94.10 10.45 2.53
CA GLN A 525 -94.97 11.49 1.96
C GLN A 525 -95.78 10.96 0.76
N THR A 526 -95.22 10.09 -0.06
CA THR A 526 -95.91 9.50 -1.21
C THR A 526 -96.97 8.49 -0.80
N VAL A 527 -96.75 7.75 0.31
CA VAL A 527 -97.77 6.90 0.94
C VAL A 527 -98.90 7.76 1.50
N SER A 528 -98.58 8.86 2.18
CA SER A 528 -99.59 9.81 2.68
C SER A 528 -100.40 10.43 1.53
N LEU A 529 -99.76 10.85 0.45
CA LEU A 529 -100.44 11.38 -0.75
C LEU A 529 -101.34 10.34 -1.43
N ALA A 530 -100.90 9.08 -1.52
CA ALA A 530 -101.69 7.99 -2.10
C ALA A 530 -102.90 7.61 -1.23
N ALA A 531 -102.70 7.50 0.09
CA ALA A 531 -103.76 7.19 1.04
C ALA A 531 -104.85 8.28 1.09
N LEU A 532 -104.43 9.54 1.02
CA LEU A 532 -105.32 10.69 0.98
C LEU A 532 -106.08 10.81 -0.36
N ALA A 533 -105.49 10.33 -1.46
CA ALA A 533 -106.13 10.27 -2.78
C ALA A 533 -107.05 9.04 -2.99
N GLY A 534 -107.34 8.26 -1.93
CA GLY A 534 -108.21 7.08 -1.99
C GLY A 534 -107.54 5.80 -2.51
N GLY A 535 -106.21 5.79 -2.68
CA GLY A 535 -105.43 4.63 -3.11
C GLY A 535 -105.08 3.68 -1.95
N VAL A 536 -104.90 2.38 -2.25
CA VAL A 536 -104.47 1.38 -1.26
C VAL A 536 -102.95 1.36 -1.18
N ALA A 537 -102.40 1.42 0.04
CA ALA A 537 -100.96 1.32 0.27
C ALA A 537 -100.40 0.03 -0.37
N GLY A 538 -99.58 0.17 -1.42
CA GLY A 538 -98.91 -0.94 -2.11
C GLY A 538 -99.26 -1.15 -3.59
N ASP A 539 -100.20 -0.39 -4.16
CA ASP A 539 -100.61 -0.51 -5.58
C ASP A 539 -99.66 0.16 -6.60
N GLY A 540 -98.62 0.86 -6.13
CA GLY A 540 -97.64 1.56 -6.96
C GLY A 540 -98.08 2.94 -7.46
N SER A 541 -99.29 3.41 -7.14
CA SER A 541 -99.83 4.72 -7.55
C SER A 541 -99.06 5.91 -6.95
N GLY A 542 -98.72 5.84 -5.66
CA GLY A 542 -97.92 6.88 -4.97
C GLY A 542 -96.53 7.08 -5.57
N LEU A 543 -95.92 6.01 -6.10
CA LEU A 543 -94.61 6.03 -6.75
C LEU A 543 -94.68 6.63 -8.17
N GLN A 544 -95.79 6.44 -8.88
CA GLN A 544 -96.07 7.15 -10.14
C GLN A 544 -96.29 8.64 -9.91
N LEU A 545 -96.98 8.99 -8.83
CA LEU A 545 -97.23 10.37 -8.43
C LEU A 545 -95.91 11.08 -8.03
N ALA A 546 -95.05 10.42 -7.25
CA ALA A 546 -93.70 10.90 -6.90
C ALA A 546 -92.83 11.23 -8.13
N ARG A 547 -92.93 10.40 -9.19
CA ARG A 547 -92.19 10.60 -10.46
C ARG A 547 -92.67 11.80 -11.26
N TRP A 548 -93.95 12.18 -11.13
CA TRP A 548 -94.54 13.28 -11.90
C TRP A 548 -94.60 14.60 -11.14
N MET A 549 -94.51 14.56 -9.81
CA MET A 549 -94.52 15.71 -8.89
C MET A 549 -93.73 16.94 -9.37
N PRO A 550 -92.47 16.84 -9.86
CA PRO A 550 -91.70 18.00 -10.32
C PRO A 550 -92.28 18.72 -11.55
N TYR A 551 -93.14 18.04 -12.32
CA TYR A 551 -93.62 18.47 -13.64
C TYR A 551 -95.12 18.81 -13.67
N THR A 552 -95.82 18.63 -12.54
CA THR A 552 -97.28 18.75 -12.42
C THR A 552 -97.67 19.97 -11.58
N ARG A 553 -98.78 20.64 -11.95
CA ARG A 553 -99.41 21.72 -11.19
C ARG A 553 -100.90 21.41 -11.02
N LEU A 554 -101.46 21.68 -9.84
CA LEU A 554 -102.89 21.50 -9.57
C LEU A 554 -103.67 22.74 -10.03
N ASN A 555 -104.71 22.57 -10.85
CA ASN A 555 -105.61 23.65 -11.27
C ASN A 555 -106.78 23.80 -10.27
N PRO A 556 -107.16 25.03 -9.84
CA PRO A 556 -108.38 25.26 -9.08
C PRO A 556 -109.63 25.14 -9.99
N LEU A 557 -110.71 24.55 -9.47
CA LEU A 557 -112.00 24.42 -10.18
C LEU A 557 -112.78 25.75 -10.19
N PRO A 558 -113.31 26.21 -11.34
CA PRO A 558 -114.31 27.28 -11.40
C PRO A 558 -115.74 26.70 -11.26
N LEU A 559 -116.55 27.26 -10.35
CA LEU A 559 -117.94 26.85 -10.09
C LEU A 559 -118.95 27.57 -11.02
N ALA A 560 -119.89 26.75 -11.48
CA ALA A 560 -120.93 26.89 -12.51
C ALA A 560 -121.80 28.18 -12.58
N ALA A 561 -122.19 28.52 -13.82
CA ALA A 561 -123.53 29.03 -14.14
C ALA A 561 -123.94 28.54 -15.56
N GLU A 562 -125.14 27.96 -15.66
CA GLU A 562 -125.72 27.34 -16.85
C GLU A 562 -126.27 28.34 -17.87
N ALA A 563 -126.26 27.90 -19.14
CA ALA A 563 -127.09 28.24 -20.31
C ALA A 563 -127.95 29.52 -20.35
N VAL A 564 -127.80 30.30 -21.44
CA VAL A 564 -128.83 30.69 -22.44
C VAL A 564 -128.26 31.70 -23.46
N ALA A 565 -128.64 31.54 -24.74
CA ALA A 565 -128.57 32.46 -25.89
C ALA A 565 -127.18 32.72 -26.51
N GLU A 566 -126.85 32.33 -27.75
CA GLU A 566 -127.61 32.35 -29.02
C GLU A 566 -127.99 33.78 -29.46
N ALA A 567 -127.11 34.43 -30.26
CA ALA A 567 -127.42 35.15 -31.51
C ALA A 567 -126.39 36.25 -31.86
N ALA A 568 -125.93 36.18 -33.12
CA ALA A 568 -125.55 37.30 -34.01
C ALA A 568 -124.26 38.11 -33.70
N GLU A 569 -123.41 38.48 -34.66
CA GLU A 569 -123.40 38.33 -36.13
C GLU A 569 -122.01 38.75 -36.68
N ARG A 570 -121.63 38.13 -37.83
CA ARG A 570 -120.94 38.65 -39.03
C ARG A 570 -119.62 39.45 -38.86
N GLU A 571 -118.56 39.17 -39.62
CA GLU A 571 -118.51 39.30 -41.08
C GLU A 571 -117.28 38.55 -41.69
N GLN A 572 -117.45 38.13 -42.95
CA GLN A 572 -116.50 37.53 -43.91
C GLN A 572 -115.35 38.51 -44.31
N PRO A 573 -114.33 38.16 -45.16
CA PRO A 573 -114.36 37.18 -46.26
C PRO A 573 -113.07 36.35 -46.55
N SER A 574 -113.26 35.48 -47.55
CA SER A 574 -112.45 34.40 -48.18
C SER A 574 -111.44 34.92 -49.26
N PRO A 575 -110.94 34.07 -50.20
CA PRO A 575 -109.78 33.14 -50.19
C PRO A 575 -108.72 33.59 -51.27
N PRO A 576 -107.74 32.80 -51.81
CA PRO A 576 -107.95 31.64 -52.74
C PRO A 576 -106.87 30.50 -52.62
N GLU A 577 -107.19 29.23 -52.96
CA GLU A 577 -106.91 28.43 -54.19
C GLU A 577 -105.50 27.80 -54.37
N GLU A 578 -105.52 26.49 -54.70
CA GLU A 578 -104.75 25.67 -55.69
C GLU A 578 -103.23 25.93 -55.86
N ASP A 579 -102.33 24.96 -56.06
CA ASP A 579 -102.41 23.82 -56.99
C ASP A 579 -101.24 22.83 -56.82
N ALA A 580 -101.30 21.76 -57.61
CA ALA A 580 -100.58 20.49 -57.56
C ALA A 580 -99.11 20.43 -58.08
N THR A 581 -98.46 19.31 -57.71
CA THR A 581 -97.32 18.52 -58.28
C THR A 581 -96.93 18.71 -59.76
N PRO A 582 -95.76 18.24 -60.33
CA PRO A 582 -95.01 17.00 -59.98
C PRO A 582 -93.46 16.87 -60.23
N LEU A 583 -92.89 15.74 -59.77
CA LEU A 583 -91.84 14.82 -60.31
C LEU A 583 -90.40 15.26 -60.75
N ARG A 584 -89.46 14.38 -60.35
CA ARG A 584 -88.14 13.97 -60.96
C ARG A 584 -86.99 14.97 -60.90
N SER A 585 -85.70 14.62 -60.81
CA SER A 585 -84.93 13.36 -60.77
C SER A 585 -83.45 13.71 -60.57
N SER A 586 -82.65 12.77 -60.01
CA SER A 586 -81.19 12.58 -60.18
C SER A 586 -80.27 13.79 -59.92
N SER A 587 -79.30 13.77 -59.01
CA SER A 587 -78.03 13.02 -59.11
C SER A 587 -77.07 13.79 -58.19
N ALA A 588 -76.41 13.09 -57.26
CA ALA A 588 -74.99 12.74 -57.32
C ALA A 588 -74.02 13.81 -56.78
N SER A 589 -73.15 13.33 -55.89
CA SER A 589 -71.76 13.76 -55.64
C SER A 589 -71.58 15.17 -55.01
N ARG A 590 -70.70 15.38 -54.03
CA ARG A 590 -69.52 14.65 -53.57
C ARG A 590 -69.07 15.23 -52.22
N GLU A 591 -68.51 14.36 -51.37
CA GLU A 591 -67.30 14.52 -50.54
C GLU A 591 -66.93 15.94 -50.04
N ALA A 592 -66.67 16.16 -48.75
CA ALA A 592 -65.45 15.65 -48.14
C ALA A 592 -65.46 15.66 -46.59
N LEU A 593 -64.81 14.62 -46.05
CA LEU A 593 -64.05 14.57 -44.79
C LEU A 593 -64.82 14.50 -43.46
N PHE A 594 -65.14 13.27 -43.04
CA PHE A 594 -64.78 12.81 -41.70
C PHE A 594 -64.31 11.36 -41.75
N THR A 595 -63.09 11.14 -41.27
CA THR A 595 -62.56 9.88 -40.76
C THR A 595 -63.53 9.21 -39.79
N THR A 596 -63.84 7.95 -40.03
CA THR A 596 -64.44 7.06 -39.05
C THR A 596 -63.78 5.68 -39.06
N LEU A 597 -63.55 5.22 -37.82
CA LEU A 597 -63.69 3.87 -37.31
C LEU A 597 -62.67 2.79 -37.70
N SER A 598 -62.01 2.30 -36.66
CA SER A 598 -62.04 0.86 -36.41
C SER A 598 -62.31 0.61 -34.93
N MET A 599 -63.54 0.19 -34.62
CA MET A 599 -63.83 -0.67 -33.47
C MET A 599 -64.20 -2.04 -34.02
N THR A 600 -63.43 -3.03 -33.60
CA THR A 600 -63.84 -4.35 -33.10
C THR A 600 -65.29 -4.79 -33.33
N ALA A 601 -65.46 -5.99 -33.88
CA ALA A 601 -66.15 -7.08 -33.18
C ALA A 601 -65.86 -8.43 -33.85
N ALA A 602 -65.86 -9.46 -33.00
CA ALA A 602 -65.59 -10.87 -33.25
C ALA A 602 -66.53 -11.53 -34.26
N ASP A 603 -66.14 -12.67 -34.87
CA ASP A 603 -66.55 -13.99 -34.36
C ASP A 603 -65.88 -15.19 -35.07
N THR A 604 -65.56 -16.20 -34.25
CA THR A 604 -65.47 -17.67 -34.46
C THR A 604 -65.08 -18.33 -35.81
N THR A 605 -64.08 -19.24 -35.79
CA THR A 605 -64.21 -20.73 -35.96
C THR A 605 -62.87 -21.46 -36.28
N HIS A 606 -62.83 -22.76 -35.93
CA HIS A 606 -61.71 -23.72 -35.94
C HIS A 606 -61.27 -24.29 -37.32
N ARG A 607 -59.96 -24.60 -37.51
CA ARG A 607 -59.36 -25.97 -37.70
C ARG A 607 -58.00 -25.99 -38.47
N VAL A 608 -56.98 -26.60 -37.81
CA VAL A 608 -56.04 -27.69 -38.26
C VAL A 608 -54.93 -27.42 -39.33
N ALA A 609 -53.64 -27.39 -38.89
CA ALA A 609 -52.56 -28.40 -39.12
C ALA A 609 -51.09 -27.84 -39.19
N MET A 610 -50.26 -28.30 -38.23
CA MET A 610 -48.83 -28.78 -38.26
C MET A 610 -47.69 -27.95 -38.93
N THR A 611 -46.44 -27.83 -38.43
CA THR A 611 -45.68 -28.36 -37.26
C THR A 611 -44.38 -27.53 -37.03
N GLN A 612 -43.87 -27.61 -35.79
CA GLN A 612 -42.73 -27.01 -35.03
C GLN A 612 -41.29 -27.13 -35.61
N PRO A 613 -40.21 -26.47 -35.06
CA PRO A 613 -39.88 -26.35 -33.61
C PRO A 613 -39.13 -25.11 -32.99
N LEU A 614 -39.37 -24.95 -31.67
CA LEU A 614 -38.55 -24.63 -30.45
C LEU A 614 -37.38 -23.58 -30.39
N ILE A 615 -37.65 -22.42 -29.74
CA ILE A 615 -37.10 -21.77 -28.47
C ILE A 615 -35.55 -21.73 -28.23
N PRO A 616 -34.87 -20.65 -27.71
CA PRO A 616 -35.28 -19.72 -26.62
C PRO A 616 -34.98 -18.18 -26.69
N THR A 617 -35.75 -17.47 -25.85
CA THR A 617 -35.59 -16.20 -25.10
C THR A 617 -34.46 -15.19 -25.42
N GLN A 618 -34.85 -13.94 -25.71
CA GLN A 618 -34.09 -12.74 -25.33
C GLN A 618 -34.99 -11.57 -24.90
N ILE A 619 -34.50 -10.89 -23.85
CA ILE A 619 -35.07 -9.76 -23.14
C ILE A 619 -34.39 -8.47 -23.64
N SER A 620 -35.23 -7.52 -24.02
CA SER A 620 -35.15 -6.07 -23.84
C SER A 620 -33.80 -5.35 -24.01
N SER A 621 -33.68 -4.62 -25.12
CA SER A 621 -32.81 -3.45 -25.27
C SER A 621 -33.62 -2.15 -25.27
N LEU A 622 -33.27 -1.24 -24.37
CA LEU A 622 -33.65 0.16 -24.34
C LEU A 622 -32.86 0.97 -25.38
N ALA A 623 -33.51 1.87 -26.11
CA ALA A 623 -32.87 3.07 -26.67
C ALA A 623 -33.86 4.23 -26.85
N ARG A 624 -33.63 5.24 -26.00
CA ARG A 624 -34.03 6.66 -25.98
C ARG A 624 -34.59 7.28 -27.28
N LYS A 625 -35.62 8.13 -27.13
CA LYS A 625 -35.58 9.53 -27.61
C LYS A 625 -36.65 10.43 -26.95
N THR A 626 -36.16 11.35 -26.14
CA THR A 626 -36.53 12.78 -25.95
C THR A 626 -38.00 13.20 -26.08
N ILE A 627 -38.54 13.62 -24.94
CA ILE A 627 -39.74 14.45 -24.78
C ILE A 627 -39.33 15.91 -25.01
N SER A 628 -39.92 16.56 -26.02
CA SER A 628 -40.01 18.02 -26.09
C SER A 628 -41.35 18.44 -25.52
N THR A 629 -41.30 19.16 -24.41
CA THR A 629 -42.39 19.88 -23.77
C THR A 629 -42.99 20.93 -24.71
N THR A 630 -44.29 20.81 -24.98
CA THR A 630 -45.14 21.96 -25.31
C THR A 630 -46.38 21.88 -24.45
N ALA A 631 -46.46 22.82 -23.51
CA ALA A 631 -47.63 23.09 -22.70
C ALA A 631 -48.77 23.56 -23.63
N GLN A 632 -49.86 22.80 -23.66
CA GLN A 632 -51.16 23.33 -24.03
C GLN A 632 -52.16 22.97 -22.94
N SER A 633 -52.39 23.98 -22.11
CA SER A 633 -53.49 24.12 -21.18
C SER A 633 -54.83 23.91 -21.91
N GLN A 634 -55.34 22.68 -21.94
CA GLN A 634 -56.75 22.44 -22.21
C GLN A 634 -57.51 22.55 -20.90
N ARG A 635 -57.95 23.78 -20.60
CA ARG A 635 -59.01 24.04 -19.63
C ARG A 635 -60.26 23.32 -20.12
N PHE A 636 -60.58 22.17 -19.55
CA PHE A 636 -61.93 21.65 -19.65
C PHE A 636 -62.85 22.59 -18.90
N SER A 637 -63.59 23.40 -19.65
CA SER A 637 -64.74 24.14 -19.14
C SER A 637 -65.70 23.14 -18.50
N VAL A 638 -65.77 23.19 -17.17
CA VAL A 638 -66.76 22.48 -16.37
C VAL A 638 -68.14 22.99 -16.79
N LEU A 639 -68.79 22.29 -17.71
CA LEU A 639 -70.23 22.41 -17.90
C LEU A 639 -70.86 21.95 -16.58
N LYS A 640 -71.40 22.89 -15.81
CA LYS A 640 -72.20 22.57 -14.63
C LYS A 640 -73.34 21.66 -15.07
N PRO A 641 -73.44 20.41 -14.59
CA PRO A 641 -74.63 19.61 -14.84
C PRO A 641 -75.81 20.32 -14.15
N ALA A 642 -76.92 20.46 -14.87
CA ALA A 642 -78.18 20.88 -14.27
C ALA A 642 -78.52 19.86 -13.17
N THR A 643 -78.72 20.35 -11.95
CA THR A 643 -79.13 19.54 -10.79
C THR A 643 -80.47 18.88 -11.08
N ARG A 644 -80.46 17.60 -11.43
CA ARG A 644 -81.64 16.76 -11.65
C ARG A 644 -81.41 15.45 -10.89
N SER A 645 -82.40 15.00 -10.11
CA SER A 645 -82.25 13.79 -9.30
C SER A 645 -82.27 12.52 -10.18
N ALA A 646 -81.80 11.38 -9.65
CA ALA A 646 -81.90 10.09 -10.33
C ALA A 646 -83.36 9.67 -10.65
N VAL A 647 -84.35 10.26 -9.97
CA VAL A 647 -85.78 10.07 -10.25
C VAL A 647 -86.18 10.70 -11.60
N GLU A 648 -85.49 11.75 -12.04
CA GLU A 648 -85.76 12.44 -13.32
C GLU A 648 -85.16 11.71 -14.54
N PHE A 649 -84.15 10.85 -14.35
CA PHE A 649 -83.47 10.15 -15.45
C PHE A 649 -84.27 8.97 -16.04
N GLY A 650 -85.34 8.52 -15.37
CA GLY A 650 -86.24 7.47 -15.87
C GLY A 650 -87.25 7.90 -16.94
N ILE A 651 -87.24 9.18 -17.35
CA ILE A 651 -88.21 9.74 -18.30
C ILE A 651 -87.51 10.04 -19.63
N ASN A 652 -87.93 9.35 -20.70
CA ASN A 652 -87.47 9.59 -22.07
C ASN A 652 -87.58 11.09 -22.43
N LYS A 653 -86.43 11.73 -22.73
CA LYS A 653 -86.32 13.15 -23.10
C LYS A 653 -87.24 13.54 -24.27
N ALA A 654 -87.49 12.60 -25.18
CA ALA A 654 -88.41 12.74 -26.31
C ALA A 654 -89.89 12.90 -25.92
N ARG A 655 -90.33 12.37 -24.76
CA ARG A 655 -91.69 12.58 -24.23
C ARG A 655 -91.83 13.91 -23.51
N LEU A 656 -90.78 14.39 -22.85
CA LEU A 656 -90.77 15.70 -22.17
C LEU A 656 -90.84 16.86 -23.17
N GLU A 657 -90.16 16.77 -24.30
CA GLU A 657 -90.22 17.78 -25.38
C GLU A 657 -91.56 17.77 -26.13
N GLN A 658 -92.29 16.64 -26.14
CA GLN A 658 -93.66 16.56 -26.68
C GLN A 658 -94.72 17.17 -25.74
N MET A 659 -94.41 17.39 -24.46
CA MET A 659 -95.35 17.92 -23.47
C MET A 659 -95.14 19.42 -23.16
N THR A 660 -94.06 20.04 -23.64
CA THR A 660 -93.80 21.48 -23.49
C THR A 660 -94.41 22.35 -24.59
N THR A 661 -95.09 21.75 -25.57
CA THR A 661 -95.94 22.48 -26.53
C THR A 661 -97.27 22.83 -25.83
N PRO A 662 -97.73 24.10 -25.84
CA PRO A 662 -99.00 24.47 -25.21
C PRO A 662 -100.15 23.75 -25.93
N ALA A 663 -100.69 22.72 -25.29
CA ALA A 663 -101.81 21.95 -25.83
C ALA A 663 -103.09 22.80 -25.82
N ARG A 664 -103.79 22.77 -26.96
CA ARG A 664 -105.24 22.92 -27.05
C ARG A 664 -105.92 22.13 -25.93
N ASN A 665 -106.92 22.74 -25.31
CA ASN A 665 -107.87 22.23 -24.31
C ASN A 665 -107.84 20.71 -24.05
N PRO A 666 -107.59 20.27 -22.80
CA PRO A 666 -107.76 18.88 -22.41
C PRO A 666 -109.25 18.50 -22.37
N VAL A 667 -109.66 17.58 -23.24
CA VAL A 667 -110.92 16.82 -23.09
C VAL A 667 -110.65 15.66 -22.12
N ALA A 668 -110.67 15.95 -20.82
CA ALA A 668 -110.89 14.99 -19.75
C ALA A 668 -111.27 15.74 -18.46
N PRO A 669 -112.33 15.33 -17.72
CA PRO A 669 -112.65 15.91 -16.41
C PRO A 669 -111.50 15.65 -15.41
N PRO A 670 -111.38 16.46 -14.33
CA PRO A 670 -110.28 16.35 -13.37
C PRO A 670 -110.22 14.95 -12.76
N ALA A 671 -109.06 14.28 -12.85
CA ALA A 671 -108.86 12.90 -12.40
C ALA A 671 -108.80 12.73 -10.87
N PHE A 672 -109.04 13.78 -10.09
CA PHE A 672 -109.03 13.71 -8.62
C PHE A 672 -110.15 14.58 -8.05
N GLN A 673 -111.15 13.91 -7.48
CA GLN A 673 -112.10 14.51 -6.52
C GLN A 673 -111.63 14.09 -5.13
N ALA A 674 -111.43 15.05 -4.22
CA ALA A 674 -111.19 14.73 -2.83
C ALA A 674 -112.47 14.17 -2.22
N GLU A 675 -112.54 12.85 -2.02
CA GLU A 675 -113.63 12.26 -1.25
C GLU A 675 -113.49 12.66 0.22
N THR A 676 -114.58 13.16 0.80
CA THR A 676 -114.65 13.41 2.24
C THR A 676 -114.79 12.06 2.94
N PRO A 677 -113.89 11.68 3.86
CA PRO A 677 -114.03 10.42 4.59
C PRO A 677 -115.24 10.54 5.52
N ARG A 678 -116.34 9.86 5.19
CA ARG A 678 -117.42 9.58 6.15
C ARG A 678 -116.99 8.42 7.05
N VAL A 679 -116.19 8.71 8.06
CA VAL A 679 -116.10 7.85 9.24
C VAL A 679 -116.87 8.56 10.36
N GLY A 680 -117.92 7.91 10.86
CA GLY A 680 -118.73 8.44 11.95
C GLY A 680 -117.90 8.64 13.22
N VAL A 681 -118.09 9.81 13.84
CA VAL A 681 -117.64 10.21 15.19
C VAL A 681 -116.15 10.57 15.32
N LEU A 682 -115.79 11.78 14.87
CA LEU A 682 -114.93 12.79 15.52
C LEU A 682 -114.65 13.92 14.49
N SER A 683 -115.50 14.95 14.44
CA SER A 683 -115.46 16.05 13.46
C SER A 683 -114.38 17.12 13.76
N HIS A 684 -113.26 16.72 14.37
CA HIS A 684 -112.17 17.62 14.79
C HIS A 684 -110.79 17.15 14.29
N ILE A 685 -110.73 16.02 13.59
CA ILE A 685 -109.49 15.44 13.09
C ILE A 685 -109.48 15.61 11.57
N HIS A 686 -108.62 16.51 11.08
CA HIS A 686 -108.36 16.73 9.66
C HIS A 686 -107.14 15.87 9.25
N PRO A 687 -107.34 14.64 8.73
CA PRO A 687 -106.22 13.76 8.37
C PRO A 687 -105.27 14.42 7.36
N GLU A 688 -105.78 15.19 6.42
CA GLU A 688 -105.00 15.96 5.45
C GLU A 688 -104.10 17.03 6.10
N PHE A 689 -104.58 17.69 7.17
CA PHE A 689 -103.80 18.67 7.90
C PHE A 689 -102.76 18.00 8.79
N ASN A 690 -103.09 16.88 9.43
CA ASN A 690 -102.16 16.11 10.24
C ASN A 690 -101.02 15.53 9.39
N GLU A 691 -101.31 15.02 8.19
CA GLU A 691 -100.29 14.54 7.25
C GLU A 691 -99.44 15.68 6.68
N TYR A 692 -100.02 16.86 6.39
CA TYR A 692 -99.27 18.05 6.01
C TYR A 692 -98.35 18.55 7.13
N LYS A 693 -98.88 18.67 8.35
CA LYS A 693 -98.15 19.10 9.54
C LYS A 693 -96.99 18.16 9.83
N LYS A 694 -97.23 16.84 9.77
CA LYS A 694 -96.21 15.81 9.89
C LYS A 694 -95.14 15.94 8.79
N ALA A 695 -95.54 16.08 7.52
CA ALA A 695 -94.60 16.27 6.42
C ALA A 695 -93.74 17.54 6.56
N TYR A 696 -94.31 18.63 7.07
CA TYR A 696 -93.62 19.88 7.36
C TYR A 696 -92.64 19.74 8.53
N ASP A 697 -93.09 19.17 9.65
CA ASP A 697 -92.30 18.96 10.86
C ASP A 697 -91.12 18.02 10.59
N ASP A 698 -91.34 16.94 9.81
CA ASP A 698 -90.29 16.03 9.38
C ASP A 698 -89.28 16.70 8.43
N MET A 699 -89.73 17.62 7.56
CA MET A 699 -88.83 18.42 6.71
C MET A 699 -87.97 19.38 7.53
N GLU A 700 -88.52 20.00 8.59
CA GLU A 700 -87.76 20.80 9.55
C GLU A 700 -86.80 19.93 10.37
N ALA A 701 -87.22 18.73 10.77
CA ALA A 701 -86.37 17.75 11.44
C ALA A 701 -85.19 17.32 10.55
N LEU A 702 -85.42 17.11 9.25
CA LEU A 702 -84.34 16.86 8.27
C LEU A 702 -83.37 18.05 8.17
N LEU A 703 -83.84 19.29 8.26
CA LEU A 703 -82.96 20.47 8.27
C LEU A 703 -82.20 20.63 9.61
N ALA A 704 -82.80 20.20 10.72
CA ALA A 704 -82.15 20.16 12.03
C ALA A 704 -81.10 19.04 12.13
N ASN A 705 -81.35 17.88 11.50
CA ASN A 705 -80.41 16.76 11.47
C ASN A 705 -79.06 17.10 10.79
N LEU A 706 -79.04 18.11 9.91
CA LEU A 706 -77.80 18.62 9.31
C LEU A 706 -76.84 19.23 10.35
N ASP A 707 -77.36 19.78 11.45
CA ASP A 707 -76.56 20.36 12.54
C ASP A 707 -75.80 19.29 13.35
N GLY A 708 -76.27 18.04 13.33
CA GLY A 708 -75.59 16.88 13.93
C GLY A 708 -74.68 16.08 12.99
N LEU A 709 -74.89 16.18 11.67
CA LEU A 709 -74.16 15.37 10.68
C LEU A 709 -72.91 16.04 10.12
N PHE A 710 -72.93 17.35 9.86
CA PHE A 710 -71.85 18.07 9.18
C PHE A 710 -71.21 19.16 10.06
N ASP A 711 -70.03 19.65 9.65
CA ASP A 711 -69.37 20.76 10.34
C ASP A 711 -70.18 22.06 10.23
N ARG A 712 -70.14 22.92 11.26
CA ARG A 712 -70.94 24.17 11.33
C ARG A 712 -70.88 25.05 10.07
N LYS A 713 -69.72 25.11 9.39
CA LYS A 713 -69.57 25.88 8.15
C LYS A 713 -70.28 25.20 6.97
N GLU A 714 -70.13 23.89 6.83
CA GLU A 714 -70.77 23.09 5.79
C GLU A 714 -72.29 23.05 5.99
N THR A 715 -72.75 22.81 7.22
CA THR A 715 -74.18 22.82 7.56
C THR A 715 -74.85 24.12 7.18
N ARG A 716 -74.24 25.28 7.52
CA ARG A 716 -74.78 26.58 7.12
C ARG A 716 -74.87 26.74 5.60
N ALA A 717 -73.87 26.25 4.85
CA ALA A 717 -73.87 26.34 3.40
C ALA A 717 -74.97 25.47 2.77
N ILE A 718 -75.13 24.23 3.26
CA ILE A 718 -76.15 23.29 2.81
C ILE A 718 -77.54 23.81 3.18
N LYS A 719 -77.76 24.17 4.45
CA LYS A 719 -79.03 24.70 4.98
C LYS A 719 -79.49 25.94 4.21
N ARG A 720 -78.59 26.91 3.95
CA ARG A 720 -78.90 28.07 3.09
C ARG A 720 -79.28 27.68 1.66
N ARG A 721 -78.73 26.60 1.11
CA ARG A 721 -79.03 26.14 -0.25
C ARG A 721 -80.37 25.42 -0.32
N LEU A 722 -80.70 24.62 0.69
CA LEU A 722 -81.99 23.92 0.81
C LEU A 722 -83.14 24.86 1.18
N GLN A 723 -82.91 25.81 2.10
CA GLN A 723 -83.89 26.84 2.48
C GLN A 723 -84.24 27.76 1.30
N ARG A 724 -83.25 28.15 0.49
CA ARG A 724 -83.51 28.93 -0.75
C ARG A 724 -84.47 28.25 -1.73
N ILE A 725 -84.56 26.92 -1.75
CA ILE A 725 -85.56 26.22 -2.57
C ILE A 725 -86.95 26.35 -1.94
N ARG A 726 -87.04 26.12 -0.63
CA ARG A 726 -88.29 26.26 0.13
C ARG A 726 -88.88 27.66 -0.03
N ASP A 727 -88.06 28.69 0.11
CA ASP A 727 -88.47 30.10 0.01
C ASP A 727 -88.93 30.45 -1.43
N ARG A 728 -88.43 29.75 -2.45
CA ARG A 728 -88.85 29.96 -3.85
C ARG A 728 -90.18 29.30 -4.22
N VAL A 729 -90.49 28.15 -3.63
CA VAL A 729 -91.72 27.38 -3.92
C VAL A 729 -92.90 27.86 -3.07
N GLY A 730 -92.63 28.55 -1.94
CA GLY A 730 -93.64 29.21 -1.10
C GLY A 730 -94.47 28.21 -0.30
N LEU A 731 -93.80 27.50 0.63
CA LEU A 731 -94.42 26.57 1.58
C LEU A 731 -94.86 27.32 2.84
N GLU A 732 -96.12 27.20 3.22
CA GLU A 732 -96.71 27.90 4.37
C GLU A 732 -96.50 27.15 5.69
N HIS A 733 -96.30 27.88 6.79
CA HIS A 733 -96.17 27.26 8.10
C HIS A 733 -97.52 26.66 8.57
N PRO A 734 -97.56 25.47 9.21
CA PRO A 734 -98.81 24.84 9.66
C PRO A 734 -99.71 25.75 10.52
N THR A 735 -99.13 26.65 11.31
CA THR A 735 -99.88 27.64 12.12
C THR A 735 -100.54 28.75 11.29
N GLN A 736 -99.92 29.17 10.18
CA GLN A 736 -100.54 30.13 9.23
C GLN A 736 -101.73 29.50 8.49
N MET A 737 -101.72 28.17 8.34
CA MET A 737 -102.82 27.38 7.80
C MET A 737 -103.97 27.15 8.78
N GLU A 738 -103.70 27.14 10.08
CA GLU A 738 -104.73 27.09 11.14
C GLU A 738 -105.39 28.46 11.34
N GLU A 739 -104.65 29.56 11.18
CA GLU A 739 -105.16 30.93 11.37
C GLU A 739 -105.95 31.47 10.16
N ASN A 740 -105.66 31.01 8.94
CA ASN A 740 -106.39 31.36 7.71
C ASN A 740 -107.70 30.55 7.52
N LEU A 741 -108.55 30.43 8.55
CA LEU A 741 -109.95 30.02 8.37
C LEU A 741 -110.80 31.26 8.07
N PRO A 742 -111.17 31.55 6.81
CA PRO A 742 -112.28 32.47 6.57
C PRO A 742 -113.57 31.81 7.06
N CYS A 743 -114.23 32.43 8.04
CA CYS A 743 -115.61 32.11 8.39
C CYS A 743 -116.52 32.40 7.18
N GLY A 744 -116.68 31.45 6.26
CA GLY A 744 -117.60 31.62 5.14
C GLY A 744 -117.51 30.65 3.97
N ASP A 745 -116.34 30.08 3.63
CA ASP A 745 -116.18 29.33 2.37
C ASP A 745 -116.14 27.80 2.54
N SER A 746 -116.52 27.09 1.47
CA SER A 746 -116.83 25.66 1.48
C SER A 746 -115.68 24.78 1.99
N THR A 747 -116.01 23.73 2.78
CA THR A 747 -115.04 22.76 3.31
C THR A 747 -114.18 22.07 2.25
N ALA A 748 -114.58 22.12 0.97
CA ALA A 748 -113.84 21.54 -0.17
C ALA A 748 -112.64 22.39 -0.62
N GLU A 749 -112.72 23.72 -0.56
CA GLU A 749 -111.64 24.62 -1.00
C GLU A 749 -110.44 24.61 -0.05
N LEU A 750 -110.71 24.57 1.26
CA LEU A 750 -109.69 24.43 2.32
C LEU A 750 -108.93 23.10 2.23
N VAL A 751 -109.65 22.01 1.93
CA VAL A 751 -109.05 20.69 1.70
C VAL A 751 -108.14 20.72 0.47
N GLN A 752 -108.59 21.30 -0.65
CA GLN A 752 -107.79 21.42 -1.87
C GLN A 752 -106.53 22.30 -1.69
N HIS A 753 -106.63 23.40 -0.92
CA HIS A 753 -105.47 24.23 -0.59
C HIS A 753 -104.44 23.47 0.27
N ARG A 754 -104.89 22.68 1.25
CA ARG A 754 -104.01 21.82 2.09
C ARG A 754 -103.31 20.74 1.26
N TYR A 755 -104.02 20.14 0.30
CA TYR A 755 -103.43 19.21 -0.67
C TYR A 755 -102.36 19.86 -1.54
N GLN A 756 -102.61 21.08 -2.03
CA GLN A 756 -101.63 21.82 -2.83
C GLN A 756 -100.34 22.08 -2.06
N GLN A 757 -100.42 22.34 -0.75
CA GLN A 757 -99.25 22.60 0.09
C GLN A 757 -98.51 21.31 0.44
N LEU A 758 -99.20 20.19 0.68
CA LEU A 758 -98.58 18.86 0.80
C LEU A 758 -97.85 18.47 -0.50
N PHE A 759 -98.43 18.81 -1.65
CA PHE A 759 -97.82 18.60 -2.96
C PHE A 759 -96.56 19.48 -3.18
N LYS A 760 -96.62 20.76 -2.79
CA LYS A 760 -95.46 21.66 -2.78
C LYS A 760 -94.34 21.15 -1.85
N ALA A 761 -94.68 20.58 -0.69
CA ALA A 761 -93.71 19.99 0.23
C ALA A 761 -92.91 18.85 -0.44
N GLY A 762 -93.59 17.95 -1.15
CA GLY A 762 -92.91 16.89 -1.90
C GLY A 762 -92.13 17.38 -3.13
N GLN A 763 -92.54 18.48 -3.78
CA GLN A 763 -91.74 19.15 -4.82
C GLN A 763 -90.44 19.76 -4.25
N ILE A 764 -90.51 20.36 -3.07
CA ILE A 764 -89.34 20.90 -2.39
C ILE A 764 -88.39 19.76 -2.00
N LEU A 765 -88.91 18.67 -1.42
CA LEU A 765 -88.09 17.53 -1.00
C LEU A 765 -87.38 16.87 -2.18
N THR A 766 -88.05 16.68 -3.33
CA THR A 766 -87.43 16.13 -4.56
C THR A 766 -86.31 17.03 -5.11
N GLN A 767 -86.49 18.36 -5.10
CA GLN A 767 -85.43 19.30 -5.49
C GLN A 767 -84.27 19.34 -4.48
N GLN A 768 -84.56 19.21 -3.19
CA GLN A 768 -83.55 19.11 -2.15
C GLN A 768 -82.71 17.83 -2.30
N ILE A 769 -83.33 16.69 -2.59
CA ILE A 769 -82.66 15.42 -2.92
C ILE A 769 -81.71 15.61 -4.10
N ALA A 770 -82.14 16.26 -5.20
CA ALA A 770 -81.30 16.50 -6.37
C ALA A 770 -80.01 17.29 -6.05
N ILE A 771 -80.06 18.25 -5.11
CA ILE A 771 -78.88 19.04 -4.71
C ILE A 771 -77.90 18.19 -3.89
N ILE A 772 -78.41 17.35 -3.00
CA ILE A 772 -77.58 16.50 -2.16
C ILE A 772 -76.99 15.36 -3.00
N GLU A 773 -77.73 14.81 -3.98
CA GLU A 773 -77.21 13.84 -4.96
C GLU A 773 -76.07 14.43 -5.79
N ALA A 774 -76.22 15.64 -6.33
CA ALA A 774 -75.14 16.30 -7.06
C ALA A 774 -73.88 16.56 -6.20
N ARG A 775 -74.06 16.80 -4.88
CA ARG A 775 -72.95 16.89 -3.93
C ARG A 775 -72.30 15.51 -3.72
N PHE A 776 -73.09 14.46 -3.57
CA PHE A 776 -72.62 13.08 -3.46
C PHE A 776 -71.75 12.70 -4.66
N ASP A 777 -72.24 12.92 -5.89
CA ASP A 777 -71.50 12.63 -7.14
C ASP A 777 -70.18 13.42 -7.26
N THR A 778 -70.14 14.63 -6.69
CA THR A 778 -68.92 15.45 -6.67
C THR A 778 -67.90 14.89 -5.68
N LEU A 779 -68.34 14.53 -4.47
CA LEU A 779 -67.49 13.90 -3.47
C LEU A 779 -66.99 12.53 -3.93
N GLU A 780 -67.81 11.76 -4.63
CA GLU A 780 -67.45 10.46 -5.19
C GLU A 780 -66.38 10.60 -6.29
N ARG A 781 -66.53 11.57 -7.19
CA ARG A 781 -65.50 11.85 -8.21
C ARG A 781 -64.18 12.29 -7.58
N ASP A 782 -64.21 13.17 -6.59
CA ASP A 782 -63.01 13.61 -5.88
C ASP A 782 -62.35 12.45 -5.13
N LEU A 783 -63.14 11.58 -4.48
CA LEU A 783 -62.65 10.38 -3.83
C LEU A 783 -61.98 9.43 -4.82
N ASN A 784 -62.62 9.15 -5.96
CA ASN A 784 -62.07 8.30 -7.00
C ASN A 784 -60.79 8.86 -7.61
N ALA A 785 -60.69 10.19 -7.78
CA ALA A 785 -59.45 10.84 -8.21
C ALA A 785 -58.32 10.65 -7.17
N ARG A 786 -58.60 10.84 -5.87
CA ARG A 786 -57.61 10.62 -4.81
C ARG A 786 -57.22 9.15 -4.65
N LEU A 787 -58.14 8.21 -4.87
CA LEU A 787 -57.81 6.78 -4.86
C LEU A 787 -56.85 6.41 -6.00
N ARG A 788 -56.97 7.05 -7.18
CA ARG A 788 -56.00 6.90 -8.27
C ARG A 788 -54.65 7.51 -7.92
N ASP A 789 -54.63 8.74 -7.42
CA ASP A 789 -53.40 9.40 -6.95
C ASP A 789 -52.67 8.52 -5.91
N ARG A 790 -53.42 7.90 -4.99
CA ARG A 790 -52.89 6.94 -4.00
C ARG A 790 -52.22 5.75 -4.68
N GLN A 791 -52.91 5.13 -5.65
CA GLN A 791 -52.43 3.95 -6.35
C GLN A 791 -51.17 4.26 -7.15
N ASP A 792 -51.14 5.40 -7.85
CA ASP A 792 -49.98 5.86 -8.63
C ASP A 792 -48.77 6.12 -7.72
N LEU A 793 -49.00 6.77 -6.58
CA LEU A 793 -47.95 7.04 -5.59
C LEU A 793 -47.44 5.74 -4.93
N GLN A 794 -48.33 4.79 -4.63
CA GLN A 794 -47.94 3.46 -4.14
C GLN A 794 -47.09 2.70 -5.17
N GLN A 795 -47.46 2.73 -6.45
CA GLN A 795 -46.65 2.12 -7.52
C GLN A 795 -45.28 2.78 -7.64
N ARG A 796 -45.20 4.11 -7.51
CA ARG A 796 -43.93 4.85 -7.49
C ARG A 796 -43.07 4.44 -6.29
N LEU A 797 -43.65 4.31 -5.10
CA LEU A 797 -42.93 3.85 -3.90
C LEU A 797 -42.41 2.42 -4.03
N VAL A 798 -43.20 1.50 -4.60
CA VAL A 798 -42.73 0.12 -4.88
C VAL A 798 -41.55 0.13 -5.85
N LYS A 799 -41.62 0.97 -6.90
CA LYS A 799 -40.51 1.14 -7.85
C LYS A 799 -39.26 1.72 -7.18
N LEU A 800 -39.41 2.75 -6.35
CA LEU A 800 -38.31 3.34 -5.58
C LEU A 800 -37.69 2.32 -4.61
N ALA A 801 -38.50 1.52 -3.91
CA ALA A 801 -38.01 0.47 -3.01
C ALA A 801 -37.19 -0.59 -3.76
N ALA A 802 -37.65 -1.02 -4.94
CA ALA A 802 -36.89 -1.95 -5.78
C ALA A 802 -35.56 -1.35 -6.26
N MET A 803 -35.56 -0.07 -6.67
CA MET A 803 -34.34 0.66 -7.04
C MET A 803 -33.37 0.77 -5.85
N ILE A 804 -33.86 1.08 -4.64
CA ILE A 804 -33.00 1.16 -3.44
C ILE A 804 -32.30 -0.17 -3.17
N VAL A 805 -32.99 -1.31 -3.32
CA VAL A 805 -32.38 -2.63 -3.12
C VAL A 805 -31.28 -2.90 -4.15
N GLN A 806 -31.55 -2.65 -5.44
CA GLN A 806 -30.56 -2.83 -6.50
C GLN A 806 -29.33 -1.93 -6.28
N GLU A 807 -29.54 -0.65 -6.01
CA GLU A 807 -28.47 0.33 -5.87
C GLU A 807 -27.64 0.10 -4.60
N ARG A 808 -28.23 -0.50 -3.54
CA ARG A 808 -27.50 -0.98 -2.36
C ARG A 808 -26.63 -2.20 -2.68
N GLN A 809 -27.13 -3.17 -3.45
CA GLN A 809 -26.31 -4.30 -3.90
C GLN A 809 -25.13 -3.82 -4.74
N GLU A 810 -25.35 -2.86 -5.64
CA GLU A 810 -24.26 -2.23 -6.41
C GLU A 810 -23.27 -1.50 -5.48
N LEU A 811 -23.75 -0.79 -4.45
CA LEU A 811 -22.90 -0.15 -3.45
C LEU A 811 -22.05 -1.17 -2.68
N ASP A 812 -22.61 -2.32 -2.27
CA ASP A 812 -21.88 -3.38 -1.56
C ASP A 812 -20.77 -3.99 -2.44
N VAL A 813 -21.04 -4.20 -3.74
CA VAL A 813 -20.02 -4.65 -4.70
C VAL A 813 -18.91 -3.62 -4.86
N LEU A 814 -19.26 -2.33 -4.96
CA LEU A 814 -18.28 -1.25 -5.03
C LEU A 814 -17.50 -1.10 -3.72
N ASP A 815 -18.12 -1.32 -2.56
CA ASP A 815 -17.44 -1.26 -1.27
C ASP A 815 -16.42 -2.40 -1.12
N GLY A 816 -16.77 -3.61 -1.58
CA GLY A 816 -15.83 -4.73 -1.66
C GLY A 816 -14.59 -4.39 -2.49
N ARG A 817 -14.78 -3.83 -3.70
CA ARG A 817 -13.67 -3.37 -4.57
C ARG A 817 -12.88 -2.23 -3.95
N ARG A 818 -13.54 -1.27 -3.30
CA ARG A 818 -12.90 -0.15 -2.62
C ARG A 818 -11.99 -0.64 -1.50
N LEU A 819 -12.47 -1.58 -0.68
CA LEU A 819 -11.69 -2.16 0.42
C LEU A 819 -10.48 -2.95 -0.10
N GLU A 820 -10.63 -3.71 -1.18
CA GLU A 820 -9.52 -4.39 -1.86
C GLU A 820 -8.42 -3.40 -2.29
N ARG A 821 -8.80 -2.35 -3.03
CA ARG A 821 -7.85 -1.33 -3.50
C ARG A 821 -7.22 -0.51 -2.38
N LEU A 822 -7.98 -0.25 -1.32
CA LEU A 822 -7.45 0.40 -0.12
C LEU A 822 -6.44 -0.51 0.60
N GLY A 823 -6.71 -1.82 0.62
CA GLY A 823 -5.78 -2.84 1.11
C GLY A 823 -4.46 -2.82 0.34
N ASP A 824 -4.52 -2.87 -1.00
CA ASP A 824 -3.33 -2.76 -1.87
C ASP A 824 -2.50 -1.51 -1.55
N TYR A 825 -3.18 -0.36 -1.39
CA TYR A 825 -2.52 0.90 -1.07
C TYR A 825 -1.87 0.86 0.32
N ALA A 826 -2.56 0.37 1.35
CA ALA A 826 -2.01 0.22 2.68
C ALA A 826 -0.78 -0.71 2.73
N VAL A 827 -0.78 -1.78 1.92
CA VAL A 827 0.38 -2.66 1.75
C VAL A 827 1.57 -1.91 1.18
N THR A 828 1.36 -1.10 0.13
CA THR A 828 2.44 -0.31 -0.47
C THR A 828 3.02 0.71 0.51
N GLN A 829 2.19 1.36 1.33
CA GLN A 829 2.64 2.30 2.37
C GLN A 829 3.52 1.59 3.42
N ARG A 830 3.15 0.37 3.82
CA ARG A 830 3.93 -0.41 4.78
C ARG A 830 5.27 -0.86 4.21
N LEU A 831 5.29 -1.32 2.96
CA LEU A 831 6.52 -1.69 2.27
C LEU A 831 7.45 -0.49 2.09
N LEU A 832 6.90 0.71 1.87
CA LEU A 832 7.66 1.95 1.77
C LEU A 832 8.34 2.30 3.10
N ASP A 833 7.62 2.23 4.21
CA ASP A 833 8.19 2.46 5.56
C ASP A 833 9.30 1.42 5.86
N GLU A 834 9.09 0.16 5.49
CA GLU A 834 10.09 -0.90 5.61
C GLU A 834 11.34 -0.62 4.76
N ASP A 835 11.17 -0.20 3.51
CA ASP A 835 12.27 0.13 2.58
C ASP A 835 13.15 1.25 3.12
N TRP A 836 12.54 2.35 3.55
CA TRP A 836 13.26 3.51 4.06
C TRP A 836 14.00 3.16 5.35
N ARG A 837 13.37 2.39 6.24
CA ARG A 837 14.02 1.89 7.45
C ARG A 837 15.17 0.94 7.14
N ARG A 838 15.02 0.06 6.15
CA ARG A 838 16.07 -0.86 5.72
C ARG A 838 17.25 -0.11 5.11
N THR A 839 16.96 0.90 4.28
CA THR A 839 17.96 1.79 3.68
C THR A 839 18.70 2.58 4.76
N TYR A 840 17.99 3.09 5.76
CA TYR A 840 18.57 3.71 6.94
C TYR A 840 19.54 2.76 7.68
N LEU A 841 19.11 1.54 8.00
CA LEU A 841 19.95 0.56 8.69
C LEU A 841 21.18 0.16 7.86
N ARG A 842 21.02 -0.02 6.54
CA ARG A 842 22.14 -0.27 5.62
C ARG A 842 23.12 0.90 5.60
N ASN A 843 22.61 2.14 5.58
CA ASN A 843 23.45 3.32 5.62
C ASN A 843 24.16 3.49 6.97
N GLN A 844 23.49 3.13 8.07
CA GLN A 844 24.08 3.16 9.41
C GLN A 844 25.21 2.11 9.52
N GLU A 845 24.98 0.89 9.03
CA GLU A 845 26.00 -0.16 8.98
C GLU A 845 27.17 0.25 8.08
N ARG A 846 26.89 0.76 6.87
CA ARG A 846 27.90 1.34 5.96
C ARG A 846 28.72 2.42 6.65
N THR A 847 28.07 3.40 7.25
CA THR A 847 28.74 4.51 7.95
C THR A 847 29.59 3.99 9.11
N ARG A 848 29.08 3.03 9.90
CA ARG A 848 29.85 2.40 10.98
C ARG A 848 31.09 1.69 10.44
N LEU A 849 30.96 0.93 9.35
CA LEU A 849 32.07 0.19 8.74
C LEU A 849 33.13 1.15 8.18
N LEU A 850 32.72 2.21 7.50
CA LEU A 850 33.63 3.21 6.92
C LEU A 850 34.29 4.13 7.96
N THR A 851 33.70 4.30 9.15
CA THR A 851 34.26 5.17 10.21
C THR A 851 35.05 4.41 11.27
N THR A 852 34.57 3.25 11.71
CA THR A 852 35.15 2.48 12.82
C THR A 852 35.64 1.08 12.43
N GLY A 853 35.17 0.55 11.29
CA GLY A 853 35.44 -0.81 10.85
C GLY A 853 36.58 -0.96 9.83
N LEU A 854 37.21 0.14 9.42
CA LEU A 854 38.33 0.11 8.48
C LEU A 854 39.57 -0.53 9.11
N SER A 855 40.19 -1.46 8.39
CA SER A 855 41.43 -2.12 8.82
C SER A 855 42.67 -1.28 8.50
N GLY A 856 42.59 -0.42 7.47
CA GLY A 856 43.67 0.48 7.07
C GLY A 856 43.28 1.40 5.92
N LEU A 857 44.04 2.48 5.76
CA LEU A 857 43.94 3.41 4.63
C LEU A 857 45.18 3.27 3.76
N TYR A 858 44.97 3.03 2.47
CA TYR A 858 46.04 2.92 1.49
C TYR A 858 45.71 3.81 0.29
N TYR A 859 46.68 4.01 -0.61
CA TYR A 859 46.47 4.78 -1.82
C TYR A 859 47.28 4.22 -2.99
N VAL A 860 46.79 4.50 -4.19
CA VAL A 860 47.42 4.16 -5.46
C VAL A 860 47.24 5.31 -6.44
N ARG A 861 48.31 5.71 -7.12
CA ARG A 861 48.28 6.64 -8.26
C ARG A 861 47.56 5.99 -9.44
N VAL A 862 46.53 6.64 -9.96
CA VAL A 862 45.71 6.11 -11.07
C VAL A 862 46.26 6.55 -12.43
N ASN A 863 46.38 5.59 -13.36
CA ASN A 863 46.43 5.89 -14.79
C ASN A 863 45.01 5.78 -15.36
N SER A 864 44.71 6.50 -16.45
CA SER A 864 43.41 6.47 -17.15
C SER A 864 42.96 5.10 -17.70
N ALA A 865 43.65 4.00 -17.37
CA ALA A 865 43.33 2.63 -17.80
C ALA A 865 42.98 1.72 -16.60
N GLY A 866 41.71 1.31 -16.59
CA GLY A 866 40.98 0.32 -15.77
C GLY A 866 41.73 -0.49 -14.71
N VAL A 867 41.50 -0.14 -13.44
CA VAL A 867 41.72 -1.01 -12.25
C VAL A 867 40.46 -1.84 -11.93
N SER A 868 39.48 -1.88 -12.83
CA SER A 868 38.15 -2.47 -12.60
C SER A 868 37.97 -3.81 -13.32
N LEU A 869 38.76 -4.81 -12.97
CA LEU A 869 38.42 -6.21 -13.27
C LEU A 869 38.31 -6.96 -11.94
N PRO A 870 37.09 -7.26 -11.46
CA PRO A 870 36.94 -8.23 -10.38
C PRO A 870 37.52 -9.57 -10.83
N LEU A 871 38.17 -10.29 -9.92
CA LEU A 871 38.51 -11.69 -10.16
C LEU A 871 37.24 -12.47 -10.50
N ALA A 872 37.34 -13.40 -11.45
CA ALA A 872 36.24 -14.30 -11.78
C ALA A 872 35.92 -15.17 -10.55
N ASP A 873 34.68 -15.08 -10.08
CA ASP A 873 34.19 -15.84 -8.93
C ASP A 873 34.15 -17.34 -9.27
N PRO A 874 34.82 -18.21 -8.48
CA PRO A 874 34.86 -19.63 -8.77
C PRO A 874 33.56 -20.33 -8.36
N LEU A 875 33.01 -21.04 -9.35
CA LEU A 875 32.21 -22.27 -9.23
C LEU A 875 30.71 -22.15 -8.98
N THR A 876 29.99 -22.76 -9.91
CA THR A 876 28.61 -23.23 -9.73
C THR A 876 28.58 -24.38 -8.72
N LEU A 877 28.08 -24.14 -7.50
CA LEU A 877 27.60 -25.21 -6.63
C LEU A 877 26.41 -25.90 -7.32
N ARG A 878 26.64 -27.08 -7.91
CA ARG A 878 25.57 -27.94 -8.42
C ARG A 878 25.39 -29.10 -7.45
N HIS A 879 24.34 -29.03 -6.63
CA HIS A 879 23.85 -30.18 -5.86
C HIS A 879 22.89 -31.00 -6.73
N GLY A 880 23.06 -32.32 -6.74
CA GLY A 880 22.55 -33.22 -7.79
C GLY A 880 21.49 -34.23 -7.34
N SER A 881 21.19 -34.36 -6.04
CA SER A 881 20.28 -35.41 -5.55
C SER A 881 19.17 -34.88 -4.62
N ALA A 882 17.99 -35.50 -4.64
CA ALA A 882 16.86 -35.16 -3.75
C ALA A 882 17.16 -35.39 -2.25
N ARG A 883 18.26 -36.08 -1.93
CA ARG A 883 18.73 -36.31 -0.55
C ARG A 883 19.78 -35.30 -0.08
N ASP A 884 20.21 -34.39 -0.96
CA ASP A 884 21.21 -33.38 -0.65
C ASP A 884 20.70 -32.41 0.43
N ILE A 885 21.64 -31.72 1.06
CA ILE A 885 21.39 -30.69 2.08
C ILE A 885 20.59 -29.56 1.42
N VAL A 886 19.74 -28.87 2.19
CA VAL A 886 18.96 -27.73 1.71
C VAL A 886 19.94 -26.62 1.26
N PRO A 887 19.86 -26.15 0.00
CA PRO A 887 20.85 -25.23 -0.56
C PRO A 887 20.80 -23.87 0.13
N GLY A 888 21.96 -23.29 0.44
CA GLY A 888 22.07 -21.94 1.00
C GLY A 888 21.63 -21.79 2.46
N CYS A 889 21.16 -22.86 3.11
CA CYS A 889 20.68 -22.81 4.49
C CYS A 889 21.72 -23.38 5.47
N PRO A 890 21.96 -22.72 6.62
CA PRO A 890 22.78 -23.28 7.69
C PRO A 890 22.20 -24.62 8.17
N ALA A 891 23.07 -25.63 8.28
CA ALA A 891 22.67 -26.99 8.63
C ALA A 891 22.06 -27.11 10.04
N ASP A 892 22.43 -26.21 10.95
CA ASP A 892 22.07 -26.23 12.38
C ASP A 892 21.02 -25.17 12.77
N ALA A 893 20.43 -24.46 11.80
CA ALA A 893 19.44 -23.42 12.11
C ALA A 893 18.04 -24.02 12.36
N GLU A 894 17.47 -23.72 13.53
CA GLU A 894 16.07 -24.00 13.83
C GLU A 894 15.18 -22.90 13.23
N TYR A 895 14.33 -23.27 12.28
CA TYR A 895 13.39 -22.37 11.63
C TYR A 895 11.98 -22.59 12.17
N GLU A 896 11.36 -21.55 12.72
CA GLU A 896 9.95 -21.56 13.08
C GLU A 896 9.10 -21.10 11.89
N LEU A 897 8.12 -21.91 11.48
CA LEU A 897 7.22 -21.59 10.39
C LEU A 897 6.14 -20.60 10.86
N PRO A 898 5.93 -19.46 10.17
CA PRO A 898 4.90 -18.50 10.54
C PRO A 898 3.50 -19.12 10.58
N ASP A 899 2.66 -18.72 11.55
CA ASP A 899 1.29 -19.22 11.71
C ASP A 899 0.44 -19.08 10.43
N SER A 900 0.65 -17.99 9.68
CA SER A 900 -0.04 -17.75 8.39
C SER A 900 0.26 -18.79 7.31
N LEU A 901 1.38 -19.51 7.41
CA LEU A 901 1.80 -20.55 6.48
C LEU A 901 1.44 -21.96 6.97
N ALA A 902 1.05 -22.12 8.24
CA ALA A 902 0.81 -23.42 8.86
C ALA A 902 -0.27 -24.24 8.13
N ALA A 903 -1.40 -23.61 7.74
CA ALA A 903 -2.48 -24.30 7.03
C ALA A 903 -2.06 -24.85 5.65
N PHE A 904 -1.17 -24.14 4.96
CA PHE A 904 -0.62 -24.59 3.68
C PHE A 904 0.39 -25.72 3.91
N PHE A 905 1.22 -25.61 4.94
CA PHE A 905 2.20 -26.64 5.29
C PHE A 905 1.52 -27.95 5.75
N ASP A 906 0.43 -27.85 6.51
CA ASP A 906 -0.40 -29.01 6.86
C ASP A 906 -0.97 -29.69 5.61
N THR A 907 -1.31 -28.93 4.57
CA THR A 907 -1.74 -29.50 3.29
C THR A 907 -0.58 -30.22 2.57
N VAL A 908 0.65 -29.70 2.66
CA VAL A 908 1.86 -30.38 2.15
C VAL A 908 2.11 -31.68 2.92
N ARG A 909 1.90 -31.71 4.24
CA ARG A 909 1.99 -32.94 5.06
C ARG A 909 0.95 -33.99 4.66
N GLU A 910 -0.14 -33.61 4.00
CA GLU A 910 -1.18 -34.51 3.52
C GLU A 910 -0.93 -35.08 2.10
N VAL A 911 0.17 -34.67 1.45
CA VAL A 911 0.57 -35.22 0.13
C VAL A 911 0.89 -36.72 0.24
N PRO A 912 0.42 -37.55 -0.71
CA PRO A 912 0.63 -39.00 -0.68
C PRO A 912 2.10 -39.43 -0.66
N VAL A 913 2.39 -40.53 0.05
CA VAL A 913 3.75 -41.10 0.17
C VAL A 913 4.35 -41.44 -1.20
N ALA A 914 3.53 -41.90 -2.15
CA ALA A 914 3.96 -42.25 -3.51
C ALA A 914 4.45 -41.04 -4.32
N ASP A 915 4.04 -39.82 -3.96
CA ASP A 915 4.42 -38.60 -4.67
C ASP A 915 5.82 -38.12 -4.26
N TRP A 916 6.34 -38.55 -3.10
CA TRP A 916 7.63 -38.12 -2.56
C TRP A 916 8.79 -38.97 -3.07
N ALA A 917 9.76 -38.35 -3.75
CA ALA A 917 10.95 -39.02 -4.28
C ALA A 917 11.83 -39.60 -3.15
N ALA A 918 11.97 -38.87 -2.03
CA ALA A 918 12.77 -39.30 -0.89
C ALA A 918 12.24 -40.58 -0.20
N LEU A 919 10.91 -40.83 -0.29
CA LEU A 919 10.23 -41.94 0.37
C LEU A 919 10.09 -43.18 -0.53
N ALA A 920 10.49 -43.13 -1.81
CA ALA A 920 10.42 -44.27 -2.72
C ALA A 920 11.05 -45.57 -2.15
N PRO A 921 12.19 -45.56 -1.43
CA PRO A 921 12.78 -46.77 -0.84
C PRO A 921 11.99 -47.34 0.35
N VAL A 922 11.06 -46.58 0.91
CA VAL A 922 10.22 -46.95 2.05
C VAL A 922 8.97 -47.71 1.60
N LEU A 923 8.55 -47.55 0.34
CA LEU A 923 7.33 -48.16 -0.22
C LEU A 923 7.18 -49.68 0.02
N PRO A 924 8.23 -50.52 -0.12
CA PRO A 924 8.11 -51.95 0.15
C PRO A 924 7.88 -52.28 1.63
N ARG A 925 8.18 -51.34 2.54
CA ARG A 925 8.21 -51.52 4.00
C ARG A 925 6.96 -51.02 4.72
N LEU A 926 5.92 -50.59 3.99
CA LEU A 926 4.63 -50.15 4.55
C LEU A 926 3.78 -51.29 5.17
N ALA A 927 4.31 -52.51 5.23
CA ALA A 927 3.55 -53.75 5.45
C ALA A 927 2.98 -53.88 6.88
N ASN A 928 1.75 -53.38 7.09
CA ASN A 928 0.80 -53.90 8.05
C ASN A 928 -0.65 -53.51 7.66
N ALA A 929 -1.37 -54.39 6.96
CA ALA A 929 -2.68 -54.07 6.35
C ALA A 929 -3.74 -53.56 7.34
N VAL A 930 -3.73 -54.03 8.59
CA VAL A 930 -4.66 -53.59 9.65
C VAL A 930 -4.43 -52.14 10.08
N ARG A 931 -3.18 -51.67 10.03
CA ARG A 931 -2.84 -50.28 10.38
C ARG A 931 -3.16 -49.29 9.27
N VAL A 932 -3.23 -49.76 8.02
CA VAL A 932 -3.52 -48.90 6.87
C VAL A 932 -4.99 -48.50 6.82
N GLU A 933 -5.90 -49.43 7.08
CA GLU A 933 -7.35 -49.15 7.16
C GLU A 933 -7.64 -48.14 8.30
N GLN A 934 -7.07 -48.35 9.49
CA GLN A 934 -7.18 -47.42 10.62
C GLN A 934 -6.56 -46.05 10.33
N ALA A 935 -5.40 -46.00 9.67
CA ALA A 935 -4.76 -44.74 9.28
C ALA A 935 -5.61 -43.97 8.26
N ALA A 936 -6.25 -44.66 7.31
CA ALA A 936 -7.13 -44.05 6.33
C ALA A 936 -8.40 -43.43 6.98
N GLU A 937 -9.01 -44.10 7.95
CA GLU A 937 -10.16 -43.55 8.71
C GLU A 937 -9.76 -42.30 9.51
N LEU A 938 -8.64 -42.36 10.24
CA LEU A 938 -8.12 -41.22 11.01
C LEU A 938 -7.76 -40.04 10.10
N ARG A 939 -7.21 -40.32 8.92
CA ARG A 939 -6.92 -39.32 7.89
C ARG A 939 -8.21 -38.64 7.41
N GLN A 940 -9.27 -39.37 7.09
CA GLN A 940 -10.54 -38.78 6.66
C GLN A 940 -11.11 -37.82 7.71
N LEU A 941 -11.07 -38.21 9.00
CA LEU A 941 -11.47 -37.33 10.10
C LEU A 941 -10.59 -36.08 10.22
N ARG A 942 -9.27 -36.22 10.03
CA ARG A 942 -8.31 -35.11 10.08
C ARG A 942 -8.52 -34.13 8.92
N LEU A 943 -8.67 -34.64 7.69
CA LEU A 943 -8.94 -33.84 6.50
C LEU A 943 -10.30 -33.13 6.59
N ALA A 944 -11.32 -33.78 7.15
CA ALA A 944 -12.61 -33.14 7.42
C ALA A 944 -12.49 -31.97 8.41
N ARG A 945 -11.62 -32.05 9.41
CA ARG A 945 -11.33 -30.93 10.34
C ARG A 945 -10.55 -29.81 9.65
N LEU A 946 -9.52 -30.13 8.88
CA LEU A 946 -8.73 -29.14 8.13
C LEU A 946 -9.57 -28.44 7.04
N GLY A 947 -10.59 -29.12 6.51
CA GLY A 947 -11.53 -28.57 5.53
C GLY A 947 -12.63 -27.67 6.10
N GLN A 948 -12.76 -27.55 7.43
CA GLN A 948 -13.74 -26.65 8.03
C GLN A 948 -13.21 -25.21 8.05
N PRO A 949 -14.00 -24.22 7.58
CA PRO A 949 -13.62 -22.82 7.71
C PRO A 949 -13.59 -22.44 9.20
N THR A 950 -12.43 -22.01 9.71
CA THR A 950 -12.30 -21.57 11.10
C THR A 950 -13.20 -20.34 11.37
N PRO A 951 -14.09 -20.37 12.38
CA PRO A 951 -15.16 -19.38 12.55
C PRO A 951 -14.75 -18.02 13.15
N ASN A 952 -13.46 -17.76 13.40
CA ASN A 952 -12.98 -16.52 14.05
C ASN A 952 -12.25 -15.53 13.13
N GLN A 953 -12.46 -15.60 11.81
CA GLN A 953 -11.79 -14.74 10.83
C GLN A 953 -12.61 -13.50 10.45
N SER A 954 -13.23 -12.83 11.42
CA SER A 954 -13.99 -11.58 11.19
C SER A 954 -13.10 -10.33 11.14
N THR A 955 -11.78 -10.46 11.29
CA THR A 955 -10.83 -9.35 11.18
C THR A 955 -10.37 -9.15 9.73
N ARG A 956 -10.64 -7.96 9.19
CA ARG A 956 -10.29 -7.51 7.84
C ARG A 956 -8.79 -7.20 7.72
N LEU A 957 -7.95 -8.21 7.88
CA LEU A 957 -6.49 -8.06 7.76
C LEU A 957 -6.05 -8.14 6.28
N PRO A 958 -5.15 -7.26 5.80
CA PRO A 958 -4.70 -7.25 4.39
C PRO A 958 -4.11 -8.58 3.91
N LEU A 959 -3.30 -9.26 4.74
CA LEU A 959 -2.75 -10.59 4.40
C LEU A 959 -3.85 -11.63 4.18
N GLN A 960 -4.88 -11.59 5.01
CA GLN A 960 -5.96 -12.57 4.98
C GLN A 960 -6.86 -12.39 3.75
N GLN A 961 -7.03 -11.13 3.31
CA GLN A 961 -7.68 -10.81 2.05
C GLN A 961 -6.86 -11.30 0.85
N ALA A 962 -5.57 -11.00 0.81
CA ALA A 962 -4.67 -11.43 -0.26
C ALA A 962 -4.56 -12.97 -0.36
N MET A 963 -4.63 -13.68 0.78
CA MET A 963 -4.60 -15.14 0.81
C MET A 963 -5.97 -15.80 0.58
N SER A 964 -7.07 -15.04 0.44
CA SER A 964 -8.43 -15.61 0.39
C SER A 964 -8.69 -16.51 -0.82
N ASN A 965 -8.18 -16.12 -2.00
CA ASN A 965 -8.24 -16.93 -3.23
C ASN A 965 -7.40 -18.21 -3.08
N LEU A 966 -6.20 -18.06 -2.53
CA LEU A 966 -5.26 -19.16 -2.30
C LEU A 966 -5.80 -20.17 -1.28
N ASN A 967 -6.41 -19.70 -0.19
CA ASN A 967 -7.07 -20.54 0.82
C ASN A 967 -8.21 -21.37 0.22
N ARG A 968 -9.02 -20.78 -0.67
CA ARG A 968 -10.07 -21.53 -1.40
C ARG A 968 -9.49 -22.62 -2.29
N GLN A 969 -8.40 -22.34 -2.99
CA GLN A 969 -7.70 -23.35 -3.80
C GLN A 969 -7.10 -24.45 -2.91
N ASN A 970 -6.55 -24.10 -1.76
CA ASN A 970 -5.99 -25.05 -0.80
C ASN A 970 -7.06 -26.00 -0.24
N LEU A 971 -8.25 -25.48 0.08
CA LEU A 971 -9.40 -26.30 0.49
C LEU A 971 -9.86 -27.26 -0.63
N ALA A 972 -9.80 -26.83 -1.90
CA ALA A 972 -10.11 -27.70 -3.03
C ALA A 972 -9.10 -28.86 -3.19
N VAL A 973 -7.81 -28.60 -2.92
CA VAL A 973 -6.76 -29.64 -2.88
C VAL A 973 -7.04 -30.63 -1.76
N LEU A 974 -7.34 -30.15 -0.54
CA LEU A 974 -7.72 -30.99 0.59
C LEU A 974 -8.95 -31.85 0.29
N GLY A 975 -9.97 -31.30 -0.37
CA GLY A 975 -11.14 -32.05 -0.82
C GLY A 975 -10.79 -33.16 -1.82
N THR A 976 -9.86 -32.90 -2.75
CA THR A 976 -9.37 -33.89 -3.71
C THR A 976 -8.61 -35.02 -2.99
N LEU A 977 -7.74 -34.68 -2.04
CA LEU A 977 -7.01 -35.66 -1.22
C LEU A 977 -7.95 -36.48 -0.33
N ALA A 978 -9.04 -35.88 0.18
CA ALA A 978 -10.05 -36.54 0.99
C ALA A 978 -10.90 -37.54 0.19
N SER A 979 -11.06 -37.34 -1.12
CA SER A 979 -11.82 -38.23 -2.00
C SER A 979 -11.09 -39.53 -2.39
N GLN A 980 -9.81 -39.67 -2.01
CA GLN A 980 -9.02 -40.86 -2.32
C GLN A 980 -9.34 -42.01 -1.35
N GLU A 981 -9.77 -43.14 -1.89
CA GLU A 981 -10.08 -44.34 -1.11
C GLU A 981 -8.94 -45.38 -1.17
N PRO A 982 -8.67 -46.08 -0.06
CA PRO A 982 -7.68 -47.16 -0.05
C PRO A 982 -8.10 -48.28 -1.01
N PRO A 983 -7.17 -48.85 -1.80
CA PRO A 983 -7.47 -49.94 -2.70
C PRO A 983 -7.93 -51.20 -1.93
N LEU A 984 -8.91 -51.91 -2.51
CA LEU A 984 -9.31 -53.24 -2.03
C LEU A 984 -8.09 -54.18 -1.97
N ARG A 985 -8.03 -55.05 -0.96
CA ARG A 985 -6.92 -56.00 -0.78
C ARG A 985 -6.70 -56.84 -2.04
N THR A 986 -5.58 -56.61 -2.73
CA THR A 986 -5.16 -57.37 -3.91
C THR A 986 -4.33 -58.59 -3.53
N ALA A 987 -4.19 -59.56 -4.44
CA ALA A 987 -3.47 -60.81 -4.19
C ALA A 987 -1.94 -60.66 -3.97
N SER A 988 -1.34 -59.51 -4.30
CA SER A 988 0.09 -59.27 -4.08
C SER A 988 0.35 -58.09 -3.13
N LEU A 989 1.20 -58.32 -2.12
CA LEU A 989 1.59 -57.30 -1.13
C LEU A 989 2.24 -56.08 -1.78
N SER A 990 2.98 -56.25 -2.88
CA SER A 990 3.62 -55.14 -3.59
C SER A 990 2.62 -54.25 -4.34
N ALA A 991 1.52 -54.80 -4.86
CA ALA A 991 0.45 -54.01 -5.46
C ALA A 991 -0.38 -53.31 -4.39
N PHE A 992 -0.67 -54.00 -3.28
CA PHE A 992 -1.33 -53.42 -2.10
C PHE A 992 -0.54 -52.23 -1.53
N ASN A 993 0.78 -52.39 -1.29
CA ASN A 993 1.62 -51.30 -0.78
C ASN A 993 1.73 -50.13 -1.75
N ARG A 994 1.83 -50.39 -3.07
CA ARG A 994 1.85 -49.32 -4.09
C ARG A 994 0.53 -48.55 -4.16
N GLY A 995 -0.59 -49.24 -4.08
CA GLY A 995 -1.90 -48.59 -4.08
C GLY A 995 -2.15 -47.78 -2.80
N ASN A 996 -1.76 -48.31 -1.64
CA ASN A 996 -1.88 -47.57 -0.37
C ASN A 996 -0.92 -46.38 -0.27
N ALA A 997 0.26 -46.45 -0.87
CA ALA A 997 1.17 -45.31 -0.93
C ALA A 997 0.59 -44.11 -1.70
N ARG A 998 -0.40 -44.33 -2.57
CA ARG A 998 -1.13 -43.25 -3.26
C ARG A 998 -2.20 -42.60 -2.40
N VAL A 999 -2.52 -43.16 -1.23
CA VAL A 999 -3.57 -42.69 -0.33
C VAL A 999 -3.01 -42.21 1.01
N LEU A 1000 -2.07 -42.96 1.60
CA LEU A 1000 -1.40 -42.57 2.84
C LEU A 1000 -0.56 -41.30 2.63
N SER A 1001 -0.61 -40.35 3.57
CA SER A 1001 0.22 -39.13 3.52
C SER A 1001 1.52 -39.26 4.31
N LEU A 1002 2.38 -38.25 4.14
CA LEU A 1002 3.50 -38.01 5.02
C LEU A 1002 3.07 -37.94 6.51
N GLN A 1003 1.97 -37.25 6.82
CA GLN A 1003 1.43 -37.16 8.20
C GLN A 1003 1.02 -38.53 8.77
N ASP A 1004 0.48 -39.41 7.93
CA ASP A 1004 0.11 -40.77 8.34
C ASP A 1004 1.36 -41.62 8.68
N LEU A 1005 2.48 -41.41 7.99
CA LEU A 1005 3.76 -42.05 8.36
C LEU A 1005 4.34 -41.50 9.66
N LEU A 1006 4.23 -40.20 9.90
CA LEU A 1006 4.74 -39.56 11.12
C LEU A 1006 4.02 -40.04 12.38
N THR A 1007 2.71 -40.27 12.27
CA THR A 1007 1.83 -40.64 13.40
C THR A 1007 1.63 -42.14 13.56
N GLY A 1008 1.48 -42.89 12.46
CA GLY A 1008 1.05 -44.30 12.47
C GLY A 1008 2.15 -45.34 12.24
N SER A 1009 3.34 -44.94 11.80
CA SER A 1009 4.45 -45.87 11.48
C SER A 1009 5.51 -45.95 12.58
N ALA A 1010 6.20 -47.09 12.69
CA ALA A 1010 7.30 -47.30 13.63
C ALA A 1010 8.59 -47.67 12.90
N GLY A 1011 9.74 -47.27 13.42
CA GLY A 1011 11.06 -47.59 12.86
C GLY A 1011 11.46 -46.68 11.70
N ARG A 1012 12.06 -47.28 10.65
CA ARG A 1012 12.68 -46.54 9.54
C ARG A 1012 11.72 -45.64 8.73
N PRO A 1013 10.47 -46.04 8.41
CA PRO A 1013 9.53 -45.17 7.69
C PRO A 1013 9.25 -43.85 8.41
N ARG A 1014 9.11 -43.89 9.74
CA ARG A 1014 8.91 -42.68 10.56
C ARG A 1014 10.15 -41.79 10.59
N TYR A 1015 11.34 -42.39 10.67
CA TYR A 1015 12.60 -41.65 10.61
C TYR A 1015 12.78 -40.92 9.28
N ASP A 1016 12.59 -41.62 8.16
CA ASP A 1016 12.74 -41.03 6.82
C ASP A 1016 11.65 -39.95 6.57
N ALA A 1017 10.42 -40.14 7.08
CA ALA A 1017 9.36 -39.13 7.04
C ALA A 1017 9.69 -37.89 7.88
N ASN A 1018 10.21 -38.06 9.10
CA ASN A 1018 10.60 -36.96 9.98
C ASN A 1018 11.74 -36.15 9.35
N GLN A 1019 12.75 -36.84 8.81
CA GLN A 1019 13.86 -36.19 8.11
C GLN A 1019 13.40 -35.37 6.91
N LEU A 1020 12.44 -35.88 6.12
CA LEU A 1020 11.85 -35.12 5.02
C LEU A 1020 11.09 -33.89 5.53
N GLN A 1021 10.25 -34.04 6.56
CA GLN A 1021 9.51 -32.92 7.14
C GLN A 1021 10.45 -31.81 7.62
N THR A 1022 11.48 -32.13 8.42
CA THR A 1022 12.43 -31.14 8.93
C THR A 1022 13.13 -30.37 7.80
N ARG A 1023 13.51 -31.06 6.71
CA ARG A 1023 14.13 -30.42 5.55
C ARG A 1023 13.16 -29.53 4.78
N LEU A 1024 11.88 -29.92 4.67
CA LEU A 1024 10.84 -29.08 4.07
C LEU A 1024 10.59 -27.82 4.92
N GLU A 1025 10.54 -27.95 6.24
CA GLU A 1025 10.41 -26.81 7.17
C GLU A 1025 11.61 -25.86 7.05
N GLN A 1026 12.83 -26.41 7.07
CA GLN A 1026 14.07 -25.66 6.86
C GLN A 1026 14.08 -24.93 5.51
N CYS A 1027 13.68 -25.60 4.43
CA CYS A 1027 13.61 -24.99 3.10
C CYS A 1027 12.65 -23.80 3.05
N ILE A 1028 11.46 -23.90 3.64
CA ILE A 1028 10.50 -22.80 3.63
C ILE A 1028 10.95 -21.65 4.53
N GLY A 1029 11.46 -21.95 5.73
CA GLY A 1029 11.97 -20.91 6.64
C GLY A 1029 13.10 -20.10 5.99
N CYS A 1030 14.06 -20.81 5.41
CA CYS A 1030 15.17 -20.21 4.67
C CYS A 1030 14.70 -19.45 3.42
N LEU A 1031 13.72 -19.99 2.67
CA LEU A 1031 13.13 -19.30 1.52
C LEU A 1031 12.48 -17.97 1.92
N VAL A 1032 11.70 -17.95 3.01
CA VAL A 1032 11.06 -16.72 3.51
C VAL A 1032 12.12 -15.68 3.90
N GLU A 1033 13.16 -16.09 4.62
CA GLU A 1033 14.27 -15.22 5.01
C GLU A 1033 14.96 -14.59 3.79
N HIS A 1034 15.23 -15.38 2.75
CA HIS A 1034 15.82 -14.86 1.51
C HIS A 1034 14.85 -13.99 0.69
N LEU A 1035 13.56 -14.33 0.64
CA LEU A 1035 12.55 -13.50 -0.02
C LEU A 1035 12.44 -12.12 0.64
N GLU A 1036 12.50 -12.03 1.97
CA GLU A 1036 12.49 -10.76 2.72
C GLU A 1036 13.70 -9.87 2.41
N ARG A 1037 14.82 -10.47 1.95
CA ARG A 1037 16.01 -9.72 1.54
C ARG A 1037 15.85 -9.06 0.16
N LEU A 1038 14.85 -9.41 -0.63
CA LEU A 1038 14.62 -8.80 -1.95
C LEU A 1038 14.06 -7.38 -1.86
N ALA A 1039 14.18 -6.63 -2.96
CA ALA A 1039 13.57 -5.32 -3.10
C ALA A 1039 12.04 -5.40 -2.85
N PRO A 1040 11.47 -4.48 -2.05
CA PRO A 1040 10.04 -4.52 -1.74
C PRO A 1040 9.12 -4.41 -2.98
N SER A 1041 9.50 -3.65 -4.02
CA SER A 1041 8.72 -3.58 -5.27
C SER A 1041 8.64 -4.92 -5.99
N LEU A 1042 9.72 -5.69 -6.01
CA LEU A 1042 9.74 -7.04 -6.59
C LEU A 1042 8.88 -8.01 -5.76
N ARG A 1043 8.97 -7.94 -4.43
CA ARG A 1043 8.10 -8.71 -3.53
C ARG A 1043 6.62 -8.41 -3.77
N LEU A 1044 6.27 -7.13 -3.94
CA LEU A 1044 4.90 -6.69 -4.24
C LEU A 1044 4.43 -7.20 -5.62
N GLU A 1045 5.27 -7.10 -6.64
CA GLU A 1045 4.95 -7.59 -7.98
C GLU A 1045 4.74 -9.12 -7.98
N TRP A 1046 5.63 -9.86 -7.32
CA TRP A 1046 5.53 -11.32 -7.24
C TRP A 1046 4.38 -11.78 -6.35
N SER A 1047 4.05 -11.07 -5.27
CA SER A 1047 2.91 -11.40 -4.42
C SER A 1047 1.58 -11.23 -5.16
N GLN A 1048 1.44 -10.20 -6.00
CA GLN A 1048 0.27 -10.02 -6.84
C GLN A 1048 0.13 -11.12 -7.90
N LEU A 1049 1.24 -11.48 -8.56
CA LEU A 1049 1.24 -12.60 -9.50
C LEU A 1049 0.96 -13.94 -8.81
N ALA A 1050 1.42 -14.08 -7.56
CA ALA A 1050 1.10 -15.24 -6.74
C ALA A 1050 -0.39 -15.23 -6.38
N GLU A 1051 -0.99 -14.10 -6.00
CA GLU A 1051 -2.42 -14.00 -5.70
C GLU A 1051 -3.28 -14.36 -6.93
N ASP A 1052 -2.94 -13.81 -8.10
CA ASP A 1052 -3.63 -14.01 -9.38
C ASP A 1052 -3.40 -15.40 -10.02
N ASP A 1053 -2.61 -16.27 -9.39
CA ASP A 1053 -2.18 -17.58 -9.90
C ASP A 1053 -1.38 -17.52 -11.22
N ARG A 1054 -0.74 -16.38 -11.48
CA ARG A 1054 0.04 -16.09 -12.70
C ARG A 1054 1.55 -16.28 -12.53
N LEU A 1055 2.02 -16.50 -11.31
CA LEU A 1055 3.44 -16.75 -11.04
C LEU A 1055 3.85 -18.13 -11.63
N PRO A 1056 4.82 -18.18 -12.57
CA PRO A 1056 5.21 -19.42 -13.20
C PRO A 1056 6.02 -20.28 -12.22
N LEU A 1057 5.41 -21.37 -11.76
CA LEU A 1057 6.00 -22.38 -10.88
C LEU A 1057 5.85 -23.76 -11.54
N PRO A 1058 6.90 -24.59 -11.56
CA PRO A 1058 8.22 -24.43 -10.94
C PRO A 1058 9.22 -23.55 -11.72
N GLY A 1059 8.86 -22.99 -12.89
CA GLY A 1059 9.79 -22.25 -13.76
C GLY A 1059 10.19 -20.85 -13.29
N THR A 1060 11.02 -20.77 -12.25
CA THR A 1060 11.53 -19.52 -11.62
C THR A 1060 12.31 -18.61 -12.56
N GLY A 1061 13.03 -19.17 -13.53
CA GLY A 1061 13.75 -18.40 -14.56
C GLY A 1061 12.85 -17.55 -15.48
N ARG A 1062 11.52 -17.61 -15.34
CA ARG A 1062 10.56 -16.76 -16.08
C ARG A 1062 9.88 -15.73 -15.18
N TRP A 1063 10.37 -15.52 -13.97
CA TRP A 1063 9.80 -14.54 -13.06
C TRP A 1063 10.09 -13.12 -13.57
N PRO A 1064 9.10 -12.22 -13.57
CA PRO A 1064 9.30 -10.87 -14.06
C PRO A 1064 10.25 -10.11 -13.14
N GLY A 1065 11.21 -9.39 -13.72
CA GLY A 1065 12.18 -8.60 -12.94
C GLY A 1065 13.31 -9.42 -12.31
N LEU A 1066 13.49 -10.69 -12.67
CA LEU A 1066 14.60 -11.51 -12.16
C LEU A 1066 15.97 -10.88 -12.45
N ASP A 1067 16.19 -10.36 -13.67
CA ASP A 1067 17.45 -9.70 -14.05
C ASP A 1067 17.79 -8.51 -13.14
N ARG A 1068 16.76 -7.77 -12.67
CA ARG A 1068 16.94 -6.65 -11.74
C ARG A 1068 17.29 -7.14 -10.34
N ALA A 1069 16.60 -8.19 -9.89
CA ALA A 1069 16.90 -8.82 -8.62
C ALA A 1069 18.35 -9.36 -8.57
N GLU A 1070 18.82 -9.94 -9.68
CA GLU A 1070 20.18 -10.47 -9.81
C GLU A 1070 21.26 -9.36 -9.78
N GLN A 1071 20.94 -8.18 -10.30
CA GLN A 1071 21.81 -7.00 -10.19
C GLN A 1071 21.95 -6.54 -8.74
N ASP A 1072 20.85 -6.50 -7.99
CA ASP A 1072 20.85 -6.03 -6.60
C ASP A 1072 21.55 -7.03 -5.64
N ASP A 1073 21.23 -8.33 -5.76
CA ASP A 1073 21.80 -9.39 -4.93
C ASP A 1073 21.75 -10.75 -5.64
N PHE A 1074 22.73 -10.97 -6.51
CA PHE A 1074 22.90 -12.20 -7.27
C PHE A 1074 22.85 -13.46 -6.38
N ASN A 1075 23.53 -13.44 -5.23
CA ASN A 1075 23.64 -14.61 -4.35
C ASN A 1075 22.30 -14.95 -3.70
N THR A 1076 21.55 -13.95 -3.23
CA THR A 1076 20.22 -14.15 -2.67
C THR A 1076 19.25 -14.70 -3.73
N VAL A 1077 19.22 -14.11 -4.93
CA VAL A 1077 18.30 -14.55 -6.00
C VAL A 1077 18.62 -15.97 -6.45
N ARG A 1078 19.89 -16.28 -6.65
CA ARG A 1078 20.33 -17.63 -6.99
C ARG A 1078 19.93 -18.65 -5.94
N THR A 1079 20.07 -18.29 -4.66
CA THR A 1079 19.65 -19.15 -3.54
C THR A 1079 18.15 -19.41 -3.56
N ILE A 1080 17.33 -18.39 -3.83
CA ILE A 1080 15.87 -18.52 -3.95
C ILE A 1080 15.49 -19.46 -5.10
N VAL A 1081 16.12 -19.30 -6.26
CA VAL A 1081 15.89 -20.15 -7.44
C VAL A 1081 16.22 -21.60 -7.12
N GLU A 1082 17.38 -21.87 -6.50
CA GLU A 1082 17.80 -23.21 -6.11
C GLU A 1082 16.92 -23.82 -5.00
N LEU A 1083 16.44 -23.02 -4.04
CA LEU A 1083 15.50 -23.47 -2.99
C LEU A 1083 14.16 -23.91 -3.59
N ILE A 1084 13.60 -23.13 -4.50
CA ILE A 1084 12.33 -23.46 -5.17
C ILE A 1084 12.50 -24.69 -6.07
N ASP A 1085 13.60 -24.77 -6.82
CA ASP A 1085 13.92 -25.94 -7.63
C ASP A 1085 14.08 -27.20 -6.75
N TRP A 1086 14.81 -27.09 -5.64
CA TRP A 1086 14.99 -28.16 -4.67
C TRP A 1086 13.65 -28.60 -4.07
N TRP A 1087 12.75 -27.66 -3.76
CA TRP A 1087 11.41 -27.92 -3.23
C TRP A 1087 10.58 -28.80 -4.18
N PHE A 1088 10.54 -28.46 -5.48
CA PHE A 1088 9.80 -29.26 -6.46
C PHE A 1088 10.48 -30.58 -6.83
N ARG A 1089 11.81 -30.68 -6.71
CA ARG A 1089 12.57 -31.94 -6.89
C ARG A 1089 12.26 -32.99 -5.81
N GLN A 1090 11.64 -32.61 -4.70
CA GLN A 1090 11.18 -33.58 -3.70
C GLN A 1090 10.03 -34.46 -4.21
N LEU A 1091 9.33 -34.05 -5.28
CA LEU A 1091 8.29 -34.85 -5.93
C LEU A 1091 8.87 -35.75 -7.03
N VAL A 1092 8.28 -36.94 -7.20
CA VAL A 1092 8.56 -37.79 -8.36
C VAL A 1092 7.99 -37.17 -9.65
N PRO A 1093 8.57 -37.46 -10.84
CA PRO A 1093 8.08 -36.92 -12.11
C PRO A 1093 6.59 -37.20 -12.37
N ASP A 1094 6.07 -38.34 -11.89
CA ASP A 1094 4.67 -38.75 -12.05
C ASP A 1094 3.77 -38.42 -10.84
N ALA A 1095 4.19 -37.48 -9.97
CA ALA A 1095 3.44 -37.09 -8.78
C ALA A 1095 2.03 -36.55 -9.12
N SER A 1096 1.08 -36.77 -8.21
CA SER A 1096 -0.32 -36.37 -8.40
C SER A 1096 -0.49 -34.86 -8.60
N GLY A 1097 -1.55 -34.48 -9.33
CA GLY A 1097 -1.91 -33.06 -9.52
C GLY A 1097 -2.18 -32.35 -8.18
N ALA A 1098 -2.78 -33.06 -7.21
CA ALA A 1098 -3.01 -32.54 -5.87
C ALA A 1098 -1.70 -32.27 -5.12
N GLY A 1099 -0.73 -33.20 -5.20
CA GLY A 1099 0.61 -33.03 -4.63
C GLY A 1099 1.36 -31.83 -5.20
N ARG A 1100 1.39 -31.70 -6.53
CA ARG A 1100 1.98 -30.52 -7.20
C ARG A 1100 1.29 -29.21 -6.81
N SER A 1101 -0.04 -29.23 -6.68
CA SER A 1101 -0.83 -28.05 -6.30
C SER A 1101 -0.60 -27.64 -4.85
N ALA A 1102 -0.45 -28.61 -3.93
CA ALA A 1102 -0.11 -28.35 -2.53
C ALA A 1102 1.25 -27.65 -2.41
N LEU A 1103 2.29 -28.19 -3.06
CA LEU A 1103 3.62 -27.57 -3.07
C LEU A 1103 3.62 -26.19 -3.74
N ARG A 1104 2.86 -26.02 -4.83
CA ARG A 1104 2.70 -24.73 -5.52
C ARG A 1104 2.02 -23.69 -4.62
N ASN A 1105 0.95 -24.08 -3.93
CA ASN A 1105 0.23 -23.18 -3.03
C ASN A 1105 1.11 -22.77 -1.84
N MET A 1106 1.95 -23.66 -1.33
CA MET A 1106 2.91 -23.34 -0.27
C MET A 1106 3.91 -22.24 -0.70
N ILE A 1107 4.52 -22.38 -1.88
CA ILE A 1107 5.46 -21.37 -2.39
C ILE A 1107 4.74 -20.04 -2.66
N ARG A 1108 3.54 -20.06 -3.24
CA ARG A 1108 2.73 -18.85 -3.43
C ARG A 1108 2.39 -18.18 -2.10
N ALA A 1109 2.03 -18.96 -1.08
CA ALA A 1109 1.77 -18.45 0.26
C ALA A 1109 3.03 -17.81 0.87
N ALA A 1110 4.20 -18.44 0.73
CA ALA A 1110 5.47 -17.89 1.20
C ALA A 1110 5.85 -16.57 0.51
N VAL A 1111 5.62 -16.45 -0.81
CA VAL A 1111 5.82 -15.20 -1.56
C VAL A 1111 4.87 -14.11 -1.09
N ILE A 1112 3.57 -14.41 -0.96
CA ILE A 1112 2.57 -13.46 -0.44
C ILE A 1112 2.92 -13.02 0.99
N HIS A 1113 3.32 -13.96 1.84
CA HIS A 1113 3.75 -13.68 3.20
C HIS A 1113 4.98 -12.75 3.23
N SER A 1114 5.99 -13.00 2.39
CA SER A 1114 7.21 -12.18 2.36
C SER A 1114 6.96 -10.71 1.99
N ALA A 1115 5.90 -10.41 1.24
CA ALA A 1115 5.52 -9.05 0.86
C ALA A 1115 4.64 -8.33 1.91
N LEU A 1116 3.91 -9.10 2.72
CA LEU A 1116 2.89 -8.57 3.63
C LEU A 1116 3.30 -8.70 5.11
N GLY A 1117 4.34 -9.49 5.38
CA GLY A 1117 4.71 -10.02 6.69
C GLY A 1117 3.58 -10.81 7.34
N ASP A 1118 3.73 -11.17 8.61
CA ASP A 1118 2.58 -11.56 9.44
C ASP A 1118 1.93 -10.30 10.07
N PRO A 1119 0.81 -9.76 9.56
CA PRO A 1119 0.10 -8.71 10.25
C PRO A 1119 -0.63 -9.22 11.50
N ALA A 1120 -0.86 -10.53 11.66
CA ALA A 1120 -1.31 -11.09 12.92
C ALA A 1120 -0.22 -11.04 13.99
N GLY A 1121 1.04 -10.80 13.60
CA GLY A 1121 2.15 -10.50 14.49
C GLY A 1121 1.97 -9.19 15.28
N ILE A 1122 1.33 -8.18 14.66
CA ILE A 1122 1.06 -6.87 15.26
C ILE A 1122 -0.27 -6.93 15.99
N LEU A 1123 -0.25 -6.78 17.32
CA LEU A 1123 -1.49 -6.66 18.08
C LEU A 1123 -2.17 -5.37 17.66
N HIS A 1124 -3.35 -5.47 17.07
CA HIS A 1124 -4.15 -4.30 16.74
C HIS A 1124 -5.60 -4.56 17.10
N GLY A 1125 -6.35 -3.49 17.33
CA GLY A 1125 -7.77 -3.61 17.65
C GLY A 1125 -8.44 -2.27 17.87
N GLU A 1126 -9.65 -2.34 18.40
CA GLU A 1126 -10.48 -1.16 18.67
C GLU A 1126 -10.85 -1.10 20.15
N VAL A 1127 -11.07 0.12 20.64
CA VAL A 1127 -11.60 0.32 21.99
C VAL A 1127 -13.05 -0.14 22.03
N GLN A 1128 -13.33 -1.24 22.71
CA GLN A 1128 -14.70 -1.76 22.83
C GLN A 1128 -15.47 -1.05 23.95
N VAL A 1129 -14.80 -0.80 25.08
CA VAL A 1129 -15.35 -0.04 26.20
C VAL A 1129 -14.38 1.10 26.53
N PRO A 1130 -14.76 2.36 26.25
CA PRO A 1130 -13.89 3.50 26.54
C PRO A 1130 -13.77 3.74 28.05
N PRO A 1131 -12.67 4.36 28.50
CA PRO A 1131 -12.51 4.75 29.90
C PRO A 1131 -13.50 5.87 30.26
N ARG A 1132 -13.85 6.01 31.55
CA ARG A 1132 -14.70 7.11 32.05
C ARG A 1132 -13.94 8.43 32.08
N ARG A 1133 -12.62 8.40 32.32
CA ARG A 1133 -11.71 9.55 32.20
C ARG A 1133 -10.37 9.10 31.57
N LEU A 1134 -9.73 10.00 30.83
CA LEU A 1134 -8.41 9.74 30.24
C LEU A 1134 -7.31 10.01 31.27
N VAL A 1135 -7.18 9.15 32.28
CA VAL A 1135 -6.19 9.26 33.37
C VAL A 1135 -5.38 7.96 33.50
N VAL A 1136 -4.10 8.10 33.83
CA VAL A 1136 -3.19 6.97 34.06
C VAL A 1136 -3.75 6.03 35.14
N GLY A 1137 -3.75 4.73 34.87
CA GLY A 1137 -4.26 3.67 35.72
C GLY A 1137 -5.72 3.28 35.45
N GLU A 1138 -6.44 4.00 34.60
CA GLU A 1138 -7.85 3.68 34.31
C GLU A 1138 -7.98 2.51 33.32
N PRO A 1139 -8.80 1.49 33.63
CA PRO A 1139 -8.97 0.33 32.75
C PRO A 1139 -9.90 0.66 31.58
N MET A 1140 -9.54 0.17 30.41
CA MET A 1140 -10.37 0.15 29.22
C MET A 1140 -10.38 -1.24 28.60
N ARG A 1141 -11.42 -1.53 27.81
CA ARG A 1141 -11.57 -2.82 27.17
C ARG A 1141 -11.32 -2.72 25.68
N LEU A 1142 -10.49 -3.62 25.18
CA LEU A 1142 -10.01 -3.66 23.82
C LEU A 1142 -10.49 -4.93 23.13
N SER A 1143 -10.92 -4.79 21.88
CA SER A 1143 -11.13 -5.92 20.97
C SER A 1143 -9.91 -6.06 20.08
N LEU A 1144 -8.97 -6.92 20.47
CA LEU A 1144 -7.72 -7.16 19.73
C LEU A 1144 -7.85 -8.35 18.77
N ASN A 1145 -7.04 -8.35 17.71
CA ASN A 1145 -6.94 -9.42 16.72
C ASN A 1145 -6.41 -10.76 17.27
N LYS A 1146 -5.64 -10.74 18.37
CA LYS A 1146 -5.21 -11.93 19.13
C LYS A 1146 -5.04 -11.57 20.63
N PRO A 1147 -5.14 -12.54 21.56
CA PRO A 1147 -4.89 -12.28 22.98
C PRO A 1147 -3.40 -12.02 23.25
N PRO A 1148 -3.00 -10.84 23.75
CA PRO A 1148 -1.62 -10.55 24.14
C PRO A 1148 -1.28 -11.11 25.53
N PRO A 1149 0.00 -11.38 25.81
CA PRO A 1149 0.44 -11.64 27.17
C PRO A 1149 0.25 -10.40 28.08
N PRO A 1150 -0.01 -10.58 29.38
CA PRO A 1150 -0.07 -9.49 30.35
C PRO A 1150 1.23 -8.67 30.35
N GLY A 1151 1.13 -7.36 30.47
CA GLY A 1151 2.25 -6.41 30.44
C GLY A 1151 2.62 -5.89 29.05
N THR A 1152 1.96 -6.36 27.98
CA THR A 1152 2.22 -5.86 26.63
C THR A 1152 1.81 -4.39 26.49
N LEU A 1153 2.70 -3.53 25.97
CA LEU A 1153 2.38 -2.12 25.73
C LEU A 1153 1.75 -1.90 24.35
N LEU A 1154 0.67 -1.11 24.31
CA LEU A 1154 -0.08 -0.75 23.12
C LEU A 1154 -0.21 0.78 23.02
N GLN A 1155 -0.23 1.33 21.82
CA GLN A 1155 -0.51 2.74 21.57
C GLN A 1155 -1.99 2.93 21.25
N LEU A 1156 -2.63 3.89 21.91
CA LEU A 1156 -3.98 4.36 21.64
C LEU A 1156 -3.92 5.44 20.56
N LEU A 1157 -4.65 5.24 19.47
CA LEU A 1157 -4.70 6.12 18.30
C LEU A 1157 -6.09 6.73 18.18
N ASP A 1158 -6.16 8.03 17.85
CA ASP A 1158 -7.41 8.71 17.54
C ASP A 1158 -7.94 8.36 16.14
N ARG A 1159 -9.09 8.95 15.76
CA ARG A 1159 -9.73 8.73 14.45
C ARG A 1159 -8.88 9.22 13.27
N SER A 1160 -7.91 10.10 13.52
CA SER A 1160 -6.93 10.60 12.57
C SER A 1160 -5.59 9.85 12.65
N GLN A 1161 -5.54 8.70 13.35
CA GLN A 1161 -4.34 7.86 13.52
C GLN A 1161 -3.20 8.56 14.29
N GLN A 1162 -3.50 9.56 15.13
CA GLN A 1162 -2.51 10.22 15.98
C GLN A 1162 -2.46 9.56 17.36
N VAL A 1163 -1.26 9.46 17.95
CA VAL A 1163 -1.05 8.83 19.27
C VAL A 1163 -1.63 9.72 20.38
N VAL A 1164 -2.51 9.13 21.19
CA VAL A 1164 -3.23 9.77 22.31
C VAL A 1164 -2.64 9.34 23.65
N GLY A 1165 -2.10 8.12 23.73
CA GLY A 1165 -1.43 7.60 24.92
C GLY A 1165 -0.99 6.14 24.77
N LEU A 1166 -0.30 5.63 25.80
CA LEU A 1166 0.14 4.24 25.90
C LEU A 1166 -0.74 3.47 26.90
N LEU A 1167 -1.01 2.21 26.56
CA LEU A 1167 -1.80 1.25 27.30
C LEU A 1167 -0.90 0.07 27.67
N SER A 1168 -1.10 -0.54 28.84
CA SER A 1168 -0.51 -1.82 29.20
C SER A 1168 -1.62 -2.84 29.38
N VAL A 1169 -1.47 -4.01 28.75
CA VAL A 1169 -2.41 -5.12 28.89
C VAL A 1169 -2.36 -5.64 30.32
N ALA A 1170 -3.49 -5.64 31.01
CA ALA A 1170 -3.62 -6.22 32.34
C ALA A 1170 -4.00 -7.71 32.28
N ASP A 1171 -5.02 -8.05 31.49
CA ASP A 1171 -5.55 -9.42 31.38
C ASP A 1171 -6.39 -9.61 30.10
N ALA A 1172 -6.71 -10.85 29.74
CA ALA A 1172 -7.55 -11.20 28.59
C ALA A 1172 -8.62 -12.25 28.97
N ASP A 1173 -9.90 -11.95 28.71
CA ASP A 1173 -11.02 -12.86 28.97
C ASP A 1173 -11.92 -13.07 27.73
N GLN A 1174 -12.99 -13.87 27.89
CA GLN A 1174 -13.94 -14.17 26.80
C GLN A 1174 -14.70 -12.95 26.25
N ARG A 1175 -14.61 -11.79 26.93
CA ARG A 1175 -15.29 -10.55 26.55
C ARG A 1175 -14.32 -9.49 25.99
N GLY A 1176 -13.03 -9.81 25.85
CA GLY A 1176 -12.01 -8.92 25.29
C GLY A 1176 -10.79 -8.76 26.19
N VAL A 1177 -9.88 -7.86 25.82
CA VAL A 1177 -8.63 -7.61 26.54
C VAL A 1177 -8.80 -6.38 27.44
N VAL A 1178 -8.42 -6.49 28.71
CA VAL A 1178 -8.42 -5.36 29.65
C VAL A 1178 -7.03 -4.74 29.62
N ALA A 1179 -6.96 -3.44 29.33
CA ALA A 1179 -5.71 -2.68 29.33
C ALA A 1179 -5.85 -1.43 30.19
N ASN A 1180 -4.79 -1.06 30.90
CA ASN A 1180 -4.72 0.13 31.72
C ASN A 1180 -3.93 1.22 31.00
N LEU A 1181 -4.38 2.46 31.10
CA LEU A 1181 -3.65 3.61 30.56
C LEU A 1181 -2.35 3.84 31.36
N VAL A 1182 -1.19 3.78 30.72
CA VAL A 1182 0.13 3.99 31.34
C VAL A 1182 0.59 5.43 31.16
N GLN A 1183 0.34 6.00 29.99
CA GLN A 1183 0.76 7.35 29.63
C GLN A 1183 -0.33 8.04 28.81
N VAL A 1184 -0.50 9.33 29.02
CA VAL A 1184 -1.41 10.20 28.25
C VAL A 1184 -0.57 11.29 27.60
N ASP A 1185 -0.48 11.25 26.28
CA ASP A 1185 0.26 12.26 25.52
C ASP A 1185 -0.61 13.48 25.21
N ARG A 1186 -1.93 13.29 25.11
CA ARG A 1186 -2.90 14.37 24.87
C ARG A 1186 -4.08 14.31 25.85
N PRO A 1187 -4.02 15.04 26.96
CA PRO A 1187 -5.14 15.11 27.90
C PRO A 1187 -6.33 15.87 27.30
N GLY A 1188 -7.56 15.39 27.55
CA GLY A 1188 -8.81 16.10 27.21
C GLY A 1188 -9.56 15.62 25.96
N ILE A 1189 -9.05 14.62 25.23
CA ILE A 1189 -9.74 14.04 24.08
C ILE A 1189 -10.76 12.98 24.56
N PRO A 1190 -12.05 13.04 24.17
CA PRO A 1190 -13.02 12.01 24.50
C PRO A 1190 -12.74 10.73 23.70
N VAL A 1191 -12.24 9.69 24.37
CA VAL A 1191 -12.01 8.37 23.78
C VAL A 1191 -13.36 7.69 23.53
N GLY A 1192 -13.58 7.25 22.30
CA GLY A 1192 -14.77 6.51 21.89
C GLY A 1192 -14.40 5.20 21.19
N SER A 1193 -15.41 4.42 20.78
CA SER A 1193 -15.20 3.13 20.12
C SER A 1193 -14.53 3.21 18.74
N GLY A 1194 -14.47 4.40 18.14
CA GLY A 1194 -13.73 4.63 16.90
C GLY A 1194 -12.22 4.85 17.08
N PHE A 1195 -11.69 4.68 18.29
CA PHE A 1195 -10.25 4.76 18.58
C PHE A 1195 -9.63 3.38 18.35
N THR A 1196 -8.48 3.38 17.70
CA THR A 1196 -7.76 2.14 17.37
C THR A 1196 -6.58 1.98 18.30
N VAL A 1197 -6.13 0.73 18.47
CA VAL A 1197 -5.03 0.38 19.35
C VAL A 1197 -4.06 -0.48 18.58
N VAL A 1198 -2.75 -0.20 18.67
CA VAL A 1198 -1.70 -0.92 17.95
C VAL A 1198 -0.51 -1.18 18.86
N ALA A 1199 0.05 -2.40 18.86
CA ALA A 1199 1.32 -2.68 19.53
C ALA A 1199 2.45 -2.01 18.78
N SER A 1200 3.23 -1.21 19.50
CA SER A 1200 4.47 -0.66 19.00
C SER A 1200 5.54 -1.77 18.90
N LYS A 1201 6.31 -1.78 17.81
CA LYS A 1201 7.48 -2.66 17.62
C LYS A 1201 8.55 -2.51 18.74
N LEU A 1202 8.46 -1.49 19.60
CA LEU A 1202 9.35 -1.28 20.76
C LEU A 1202 9.19 -2.34 21.87
N THR A 1203 8.22 -3.26 21.78
CA THR A 1203 7.91 -4.20 22.87
C THR A 1203 8.43 -5.63 22.70
N LYS A 1204 9.01 -5.99 21.55
CA LYS A 1204 9.70 -7.31 21.42
C LYS A 1204 11.03 -7.38 22.19
N GLY A 1205 11.49 -6.28 22.79
CA GLY A 1205 12.81 -6.18 23.45
C GLY A 1205 12.84 -6.26 24.98
N LEU A 1206 11.74 -6.53 25.67
CA LEU A 1206 11.72 -6.61 27.15
C LEU A 1206 11.32 -7.99 27.68
N GLY A 1207 11.38 -9.01 26.82
CA GLY A 1207 11.05 -10.39 27.15
C GLY A 1207 11.99 -11.41 26.49
N ARG A 1208 13.29 -11.12 26.43
CA ARG A 1208 14.38 -12.10 26.34
C ARG A 1208 15.63 -11.51 26.96
#